data_AF-A0A5C6FFF5-F1
#
_entry.id   AF-A0A5C6FFF5-F1
#
_cell.length_a   1.000
_cell.length_b   1.000
_cell.length_c   1.000
_cell.angle_alpha   90.00
_cell.angle_beta   90.00
_cell.angle_gamma   90.00
#
_symmetry.space_group_name_H-M   'P 1'
#
loop_
_entity.id
_entity.type
_entity.pdbx_description
1 polymer ?
#
loop_
_entity_poly.entity_id
_entity_poly.type
_entity_poly.pdbx_seq_one_letter_code
_entity_poly.pdbx_strand_id
1 'polypeptide(L)'
;MLCIRSLATLLMFLVMASAWGETPALHQLLERADPANIAAEARLRGNPNRGALVYFKSAAGCVQCHQGTAGQNSPLGPDLSRLGEGITDVHLVEALLHPSKSIRKGFGTVQILTFDGDIKSGMFVREDDETLVLRDAGNLQAEIVIAKHDIEVRSEKTVSMMPGGLMATLGSQRDILDLFSYLFAIQAGGPDRAHELKPNEDQLIVVDDAANLNHAGILRRVEKSNAKGGKQIFEASCVQCHGADGNTPSLATARAFGKQKLKFGADPYSMFKTLSNGNGLMAATTALSPIERYEVIGYIRNRFMKDSNPEYKPITDDYLKSLPTGTDMGDFKPDPDRDYGPALASQLGRDVNSALTVSLGDQTIAYNLHTMDQAGLWAGGFLDVDQTQHKRGRGEGYAQPKGNPVPALATWQWGHDASLDYPTDDLLPRGPLPNRWLDYHGHHLHGDQIVLSYAIDGREILEVPSAIDGETAVRQTLRISPGKSLVLAIGPQQPQITGDTTGVTSTLDEQQRWVVRIPRDKDARVIDIVRFADAESDSSTRRDLNLERVDPAKMIEGGDLRWPQTLETVGYRGFQDSAYAVDTISIPESSPWNTWFRTSAIDFFPDGRLAVATVGGDVWIVSGVDDELMNLRWKRFAGGMYEPFGIKVVDGLIYVTCRDRLTRLHDLNNDGEADFYENFSADTDVSTYFHAFNFDLQTDSQGNFYYAKAGQYTDYKLAGAIVKVSPDGKTRSIVCTGLRTPNGMGILPDDRLTVSDNQGTWMPASKVNLVKPGGFYGYVQNKKGGAWAPDGGRIDVKKVVPPKTFDQPLIWMPQEVDNSSGGQVFVDDSRWGPLAGRLLHTSFGQGSLFYLMKQEIGGVEQASLVKFPHDFDTGIMRGRVNPVDGQLYVTGLNGWNDNGRAGLADKGIYRVRYTGKPLRMIENCQVESGGLRIQFNFPVDSSSATDVASYVAQQWNYKWTENYGSDHYHPETREPGEQSVVISNVELSDDRKSVLLKIPRLRPVNQLRLQVNVKDESGATFSEDIYWTIHSVAAPNARR
;
A
#
# COMPACT_ATOMS: atom_id res chain seq x y z
N MET A 1 -10.20 -57.90 3.01
CA MET A 1 -11.11 -56.88 2.46
C MET A 1 -11.11 -55.54 3.22
N LEU A 2 -10.28 -55.34 4.27
CA LEU A 2 -10.21 -54.09 5.04
C LEU A 2 -9.20 -53.04 4.52
N CYS A 3 -8.32 -53.34 3.56
CA CYS A 3 -7.29 -52.39 3.11
C CYS A 3 -7.69 -51.48 1.92
N ILE A 4 -8.85 -51.70 1.28
CA ILE A 4 -9.22 -50.94 0.07
C ILE A 4 -10.11 -49.73 0.39
N ARG A 5 -10.75 -49.67 1.56
CA ARG A 5 -11.57 -48.52 1.97
C ARG A 5 -10.79 -47.33 2.57
N SER A 6 -9.56 -47.53 3.03
CA SER A 6 -8.76 -46.43 3.64
C SER A 6 -7.92 -45.63 2.63
N LEU A 7 -7.69 -46.13 1.41
CA LEU A 7 -6.99 -45.36 0.37
C LEU A 7 -7.92 -44.38 -0.37
N ALA A 8 -9.21 -44.70 -0.51
CA ALA A 8 -10.18 -43.82 -1.17
C ALA A 8 -10.47 -42.55 -0.35
N THR A 9 -10.48 -42.66 0.99
CA THR A 9 -10.66 -41.51 1.90
C THR A 9 -9.41 -40.65 2.00
N LEU A 10 -8.21 -41.21 1.78
CA LEU A 10 -6.95 -40.45 1.83
C LEU A 10 -6.70 -39.63 0.54
N LEU A 11 -7.15 -40.13 -0.62
CA LEU A 11 -7.10 -39.37 -1.87
C LEU A 11 -8.10 -38.19 -1.89
N MET A 12 -9.21 -38.29 -1.15
CA MET A 12 -10.20 -37.22 -1.04
C MET A 12 -9.77 -36.10 -0.08
N PHE A 13 -8.84 -36.37 0.86
CA PHE A 13 -8.28 -35.37 1.75
C PHE A 13 -7.10 -34.59 1.15
N LEU A 14 -6.43 -35.11 0.11
CA LEU A 14 -5.34 -34.40 -0.57
C LEU A 14 -5.81 -33.37 -1.63
N VAL A 15 -7.10 -33.33 -1.96
CA VAL A 15 -7.68 -32.32 -2.86
C VAL A 15 -8.26 -31.12 -2.08
N MET A 16 -8.30 -31.17 -0.74
CA MET A 16 -8.93 -30.12 0.10
C MET A 16 -8.00 -28.97 0.50
N ALA A 17 -6.91 -28.74 -0.24
CA ALA A 17 -6.01 -27.60 -0.04
C ALA A 17 -5.78 -26.85 -1.37
N SER A 18 -6.81 -26.13 -1.83
CA SER A 18 -6.78 -24.98 -2.77
C SER A 18 -8.18 -24.78 -3.36
N ALA A 19 -9.06 -24.09 -2.64
CA ALA A 19 -10.41 -23.77 -3.14
C ALA A 19 -10.66 -22.26 -3.23
N TRP A 20 -9.58 -21.49 -3.31
CA TRP A 20 -9.59 -20.26 -4.05
C TRP A 20 -9.12 -20.69 -5.42
N GLY A 21 -9.95 -20.57 -6.45
CA GLY A 21 -9.39 -20.59 -7.81
C GLY A 21 -8.29 -19.55 -7.82
N GLU A 22 -7.02 -19.96 -7.93
CA GLU A 22 -5.92 -19.00 -7.97
C GLU A 22 -6.18 -18.09 -9.16
N THR A 23 -6.32 -16.79 -8.89
CA THR A 23 -6.42 -15.80 -9.95
C THR A 23 -5.18 -15.98 -10.84
N PRO A 24 -5.34 -16.14 -12.16
CA PRO A 24 -4.19 -16.39 -13.01
C PRO A 24 -3.19 -15.26 -12.86
N ALA A 25 -1.92 -15.61 -12.63
CA ALA A 25 -0.84 -14.62 -12.59
C ALA A 25 -0.74 -13.90 -13.94
N LEU A 26 -0.15 -12.69 -13.95
CA LEU A 26 -0.04 -11.87 -15.16
C LEU A 26 0.51 -12.62 -16.38
N HIS A 27 1.57 -13.43 -16.20
CA HIS A 27 2.14 -14.22 -17.29
C HIS A 27 1.13 -15.23 -17.87
N GLN A 28 0.29 -15.85 -17.03
CA GLN A 28 -0.76 -16.79 -17.47
C GLN A 28 -1.88 -16.08 -18.21
N LEU A 29 -2.20 -14.83 -17.82
CA LEU A 29 -3.15 -14.00 -18.57
C LEU A 29 -2.60 -13.66 -19.96
N LEU A 30 -1.32 -13.32 -20.05
CA LEU A 30 -0.64 -13.04 -21.33
C LEU A 30 -0.59 -14.26 -22.24
N GLU A 31 -0.29 -15.45 -21.71
CA GLU A 31 -0.29 -16.71 -22.47
C GLU A 31 -1.66 -17.07 -23.06
N ARG A 32 -2.76 -16.58 -22.45
CA ARG A 32 -4.13 -16.79 -22.93
C ARG A 32 -4.62 -15.68 -23.85
N ALA A 33 -3.98 -14.52 -23.81
CA ALA A 33 -4.36 -13.37 -24.63
C ALA A 33 -3.87 -13.53 -26.07
N ASP A 34 -4.58 -12.89 -27.01
CA ASP A 34 -4.18 -12.87 -28.41
C ASP A 34 -2.81 -12.15 -28.56
N PRO A 35 -1.76 -12.81 -29.09
CA PRO A 35 -0.47 -12.18 -29.33
C PRO A 35 -0.54 -10.93 -30.20
N ALA A 36 -1.52 -10.82 -31.10
CA ALA A 36 -1.74 -9.62 -31.90
C ALA A 36 -2.20 -8.43 -31.04
N ASN A 37 -3.05 -8.67 -30.04
CA ASN A 37 -3.48 -7.64 -29.10
C ASN A 37 -2.31 -7.19 -28.21
N ILE A 38 -1.50 -8.12 -27.69
CA ILE A 38 -0.30 -7.78 -26.91
C ILE A 38 0.68 -6.95 -27.76
N ALA A 39 0.89 -7.33 -29.03
CA ALA A 39 1.77 -6.58 -29.94
C ALA A 39 1.25 -5.16 -30.19
N ALA A 40 -0.07 -5.01 -30.43
CA ALA A 40 -0.70 -3.70 -30.60
C ALA A 40 -0.54 -2.84 -29.34
N GLU A 41 -0.76 -3.41 -28.16
CA GLU A 41 -0.61 -2.76 -26.86
C GLU A 41 0.84 -2.34 -26.58
N ALA A 42 1.81 -3.21 -26.90
CA ALA A 42 3.22 -2.89 -26.76
C ALA A 42 3.66 -1.77 -27.72
N ARG A 43 3.13 -1.73 -28.96
CA ARG A 43 3.38 -0.63 -29.90
C ARG A 43 2.75 0.69 -29.44
N LEU A 44 1.56 0.62 -28.86
CA LEU A 44 0.81 1.81 -28.44
C LEU A 44 1.38 2.40 -27.14
N ARG A 45 1.72 1.57 -26.15
CA ARG A 45 2.02 1.99 -24.77
C ARG A 45 3.45 1.70 -24.31
N GLY A 46 4.16 0.80 -24.98
CA GLY A 46 5.51 0.38 -24.58
C GLY A 46 6.57 1.38 -25.01
N ASN A 47 7.56 1.62 -24.15
CA ASN A 47 8.69 2.51 -24.39
C ASN A 47 9.98 1.71 -24.61
N PRO A 48 10.65 1.85 -25.78
CA PRO A 48 11.83 1.07 -26.10
C PRO A 48 13.06 1.42 -25.24
N ASN A 49 13.21 2.66 -24.75
CA ASN A 49 14.32 3.01 -23.86
C ASN A 49 14.20 2.31 -22.50
N ARG A 50 12.97 2.24 -21.97
CA ARG A 50 12.70 1.50 -20.73
C ARG A 50 12.79 0.00 -20.94
N GLY A 51 12.31 -0.47 -22.09
CA GLY A 51 12.44 -1.87 -22.50
C GLY A 51 13.89 -2.31 -22.63
N ALA A 52 14.78 -1.42 -23.04
CA ALA A 52 16.22 -1.68 -23.02
C ALA A 52 16.70 -1.93 -21.59
N LEU A 53 16.32 -1.09 -20.62
CA LEU A 53 16.65 -1.34 -19.20
C LEU A 53 16.15 -2.70 -18.73
N VAL A 54 14.93 -3.10 -19.09
CA VAL A 54 14.41 -4.44 -18.78
C VAL A 54 15.29 -5.53 -19.41
N TYR A 55 15.62 -5.40 -20.70
CA TYR A 55 16.47 -6.35 -21.43
C TYR A 55 17.88 -6.50 -20.82
N PHE A 56 18.48 -5.41 -20.34
CA PHE A 56 19.84 -5.37 -19.81
C PHE A 56 19.95 -5.66 -18.31
N LYS A 57 18.91 -5.34 -17.51
CA LYS A 57 18.98 -5.38 -16.03
C LYS A 57 18.07 -6.41 -15.38
N SER A 58 17.01 -6.88 -16.05
CA SER A 58 16.03 -7.76 -15.40
C SER A 58 16.58 -9.15 -15.10
N ALA A 59 15.92 -9.84 -14.16
CA ALA A 59 16.21 -11.24 -13.84
C ALA A 59 15.99 -12.19 -15.01
N ALA A 60 15.27 -11.77 -16.06
CA ALA A 60 15.10 -12.54 -17.29
C ALA A 60 16.44 -12.75 -18.04
N GLY A 61 17.47 -11.94 -17.77
CA GLY A 61 18.83 -12.17 -18.27
C GLY A 61 18.98 -12.13 -19.79
N CYS A 62 18.06 -11.47 -20.51
CA CYS A 62 17.98 -11.51 -21.97
C CYS A 62 19.32 -11.18 -22.65
N VAL A 63 20.01 -10.14 -22.16
CA VAL A 63 21.33 -9.72 -22.67
C VAL A 63 22.38 -10.84 -22.67
N GLN A 64 22.36 -11.74 -21.69
CA GLN A 64 23.41 -12.76 -21.55
C GLN A 64 23.31 -13.87 -22.60
N CYS A 65 22.10 -14.10 -23.13
CA CYS A 65 21.87 -15.06 -24.20
C CYS A 65 21.91 -14.41 -25.58
N HIS A 66 21.57 -13.12 -25.70
CA HIS A 66 21.33 -12.46 -26.98
C HIS A 66 22.38 -11.39 -27.36
N GLN A 67 23.33 -11.08 -26.46
CA GLN A 67 24.49 -10.24 -26.77
C GLN A 67 25.78 -11.04 -26.56
N GLY A 68 26.66 -11.08 -27.57
CA GLY A 68 27.96 -11.75 -27.44
C GLY A 68 29.10 -10.82 -27.01
N THR A 69 30.27 -11.40 -26.77
CA THR A 69 31.48 -10.68 -26.34
C THR A 69 32.33 -10.24 -27.53
N ALA A 70 32.95 -9.05 -27.44
CA ALA A 70 33.99 -8.58 -28.38
C ALA A 70 33.61 -8.63 -29.88
N GLY A 71 32.38 -8.24 -30.22
CA GLY A 71 31.93 -8.16 -31.61
C GLY A 71 31.50 -9.50 -32.24
N GLN A 72 31.43 -10.58 -31.46
CA GLN A 72 30.88 -11.87 -31.89
C GLN A 72 29.44 -12.04 -31.39
N ASN A 73 28.63 -12.83 -32.12
CA ASN A 73 27.28 -13.18 -31.69
C ASN A 73 27.32 -14.17 -30.53
N SER A 74 26.35 -14.07 -29.61
CA SER A 74 26.21 -15.04 -28.53
C SER A 74 25.98 -16.45 -29.11
N PRO A 75 26.64 -17.47 -28.56
CA PRO A 75 26.40 -18.84 -28.97
C PRO A 75 25.05 -19.40 -28.48
N LEU A 76 24.39 -18.72 -27.54
CA LEU A 76 23.19 -19.20 -26.85
C LEU A 76 21.87 -18.78 -27.53
N GLY A 77 21.87 -17.65 -28.21
CA GLY A 77 20.67 -17.05 -28.77
C GLY A 77 20.99 -16.19 -29.99
N PRO A 78 20.02 -16.02 -30.91
CA PRO A 78 20.23 -15.20 -32.09
C PRO A 78 20.43 -13.73 -31.73
N ASP A 79 21.16 -13.02 -32.59
CA ASP A 79 21.21 -11.56 -32.57
C ASP A 79 19.82 -11.00 -32.91
N LEU A 80 19.18 -10.42 -31.89
CA LEU A 80 17.81 -9.89 -31.97
C LEU A 80 17.70 -8.63 -32.85
N SER A 81 18.83 -7.99 -33.20
CA SER A 81 18.85 -6.88 -34.15
C SER A 81 18.94 -7.32 -35.61
N ARG A 82 19.09 -8.64 -35.87
CA ARG A 82 19.32 -9.21 -37.21
C ARG A 82 18.51 -10.49 -37.44
N LEU A 83 17.24 -10.52 -37.05
CA LEU A 83 16.45 -11.75 -37.18
C LEU A 83 16.02 -12.04 -38.63
N GLY A 84 16.10 -11.08 -39.55
CA GLY A 84 15.81 -11.24 -40.99
C GLY A 84 14.42 -10.73 -41.41
N GLU A 85 14.22 -10.61 -42.72
CA GLU A 85 12.97 -10.16 -43.34
C GLU A 85 11.87 -11.23 -43.16
N GLY A 86 10.73 -10.85 -42.57
CA GLY A 86 9.58 -11.74 -42.32
C GLY A 86 9.23 -12.00 -40.85
N ILE A 87 10.05 -11.56 -39.90
CA ILE A 87 9.73 -11.60 -38.47
C ILE A 87 8.80 -10.44 -38.10
N THR A 88 7.59 -10.77 -37.66
CA THR A 88 6.57 -9.79 -37.23
C THR A 88 6.60 -9.56 -35.72
N ASP A 89 6.01 -8.46 -35.25
CA ASP A 89 5.83 -8.18 -33.82
C ASP A 89 5.08 -9.31 -33.11
N VAL A 90 4.05 -9.86 -33.77
CA VAL A 90 3.28 -11.02 -33.29
C VAL A 90 4.17 -12.23 -33.10
N HIS A 91 5.07 -12.50 -34.05
CA HIS A 91 6.02 -13.59 -33.94
C HIS A 91 6.98 -13.41 -32.75
N LEU A 92 7.44 -12.19 -32.48
CA LEU A 92 8.29 -11.89 -31.33
C LEU A 92 7.55 -12.09 -30.00
N VAL A 93 6.28 -11.68 -29.92
CA VAL A 93 5.42 -11.94 -28.76
C VAL A 93 5.27 -13.44 -28.53
N GLU A 94 4.91 -14.20 -29.57
CA GLU A 94 4.76 -15.66 -29.47
C GLU A 94 6.05 -16.36 -29.08
N ALA A 95 7.19 -15.94 -29.65
CA ALA A 95 8.49 -16.52 -29.33
C ALA A 95 8.89 -16.30 -27.87
N LEU A 96 8.50 -15.17 -27.28
CA LEU A 96 8.83 -14.87 -25.88
C LEU A 96 7.89 -15.59 -24.90
N LEU A 97 6.59 -15.65 -25.21
CA LEU A 97 5.61 -16.36 -24.38
C LEU A 97 5.72 -17.89 -24.50
N HIS A 98 6.09 -18.39 -25.67
CA HIS A 98 6.15 -19.81 -25.98
C HIS A 98 7.45 -20.19 -26.70
N PRO A 99 8.62 -20.11 -26.03
CA PRO A 99 9.93 -20.27 -26.66
C PRO A 99 10.18 -21.62 -27.32
N SER A 100 9.48 -22.67 -26.87
CA SER A 100 9.58 -24.02 -27.45
C SER A 100 8.60 -24.26 -28.62
N LYS A 101 7.70 -23.32 -28.95
CA LYS A 101 6.74 -23.45 -30.06
C LYS A 101 7.43 -23.44 -31.42
N SER A 102 8.50 -22.65 -31.55
CA SER A 102 9.30 -22.55 -32.77
C SER A 102 10.75 -22.17 -32.43
N ILE A 103 11.68 -23.12 -32.58
CA ILE A 103 13.11 -22.89 -32.32
C ILE A 103 13.81 -22.55 -33.63
N ARG A 104 14.54 -21.42 -33.67
CA ARG A 104 15.29 -21.00 -34.87
C ARG A 104 16.36 -22.03 -35.21
N LYS A 105 16.48 -22.37 -36.50
CA LYS A 105 17.50 -23.30 -37.02
C LYS A 105 18.91 -22.85 -36.56
N GLY A 106 19.68 -23.78 -36.00
CA GLY A 106 21.01 -23.54 -35.44
C GLY A 106 21.06 -23.26 -33.93
N PHE A 107 19.93 -23.03 -33.27
CA PHE A 107 19.85 -22.79 -31.81
C PHE A 107 19.17 -23.92 -31.03
N GLY A 108 18.85 -25.03 -31.69
CA GLY A 108 18.31 -26.24 -31.04
C GLY A 108 19.40 -27.04 -30.33
N THR A 109 19.05 -27.66 -29.20
CA THR A 109 19.93 -28.60 -28.51
C THR A 109 19.83 -29.98 -29.15
N VAL A 110 20.98 -30.59 -29.43
CA VAL A 110 21.10 -31.94 -29.96
C VAL A 110 21.58 -32.86 -28.86
N GLN A 111 20.88 -33.99 -28.68
CA GLN A 111 21.33 -35.08 -27.84
C GLN A 111 21.80 -36.24 -28.71
N ILE A 112 23.02 -36.69 -28.47
CA ILE A 112 23.69 -37.77 -29.18
C ILE A 112 23.93 -38.91 -28.19
N LEU A 113 23.45 -40.11 -28.55
CA LEU A 113 23.89 -41.36 -27.93
C LEU A 113 24.99 -41.94 -28.83
N THR A 114 26.17 -42.18 -28.27
CA THR A 114 27.25 -42.86 -28.99
C THR A 114 27.15 -44.38 -28.80
N PHE A 115 27.75 -45.15 -29.71
CA PHE A 115 27.81 -46.62 -29.60
C PHE A 115 28.52 -47.12 -28.33
N ASP A 116 29.34 -46.28 -27.69
CA ASP A 116 29.98 -46.56 -26.41
C ASP A 116 29.04 -46.36 -25.20
N GLY A 117 27.78 -46.00 -25.44
CA GLY A 117 26.77 -45.74 -24.41
C GLY A 117 26.85 -44.35 -23.78
N ASP A 118 27.70 -43.47 -24.31
CA ASP A 118 27.84 -42.10 -23.82
C ASP A 118 26.74 -41.19 -24.38
N ILE A 119 26.09 -40.42 -23.50
CA ILE A 119 25.14 -39.38 -23.90
C ILE A 119 25.87 -38.03 -23.92
N LYS A 120 26.01 -37.43 -25.10
CA LYS A 120 26.52 -36.07 -25.29
C LYS A 120 25.36 -35.13 -25.63
N SER A 121 25.30 -33.98 -24.96
CA SER A 121 24.26 -32.97 -25.20
C SER A 121 24.91 -31.62 -25.42
N GLY A 122 24.54 -30.93 -26.50
CA GLY A 122 25.12 -29.64 -26.82
C GLY A 122 24.38 -28.91 -27.93
N MET A 123 24.73 -27.64 -28.13
CA MET A 123 24.18 -26.83 -29.22
C MET A 123 24.92 -27.15 -30.52
N PHE A 124 24.19 -27.29 -31.62
CA PHE A 124 24.80 -27.48 -32.93
C PHE A 124 25.71 -26.29 -33.30
N VAL A 125 26.97 -26.55 -33.66
CA VAL A 125 27.89 -25.52 -34.17
C VAL A 125 28.10 -25.69 -35.67
N ARG A 126 28.59 -26.85 -36.07
CA ARG A 126 28.88 -27.20 -37.47
C ARG A 126 28.89 -28.71 -37.64
N GLU A 127 28.66 -29.14 -38.88
CA GLU A 127 28.70 -30.54 -39.28
C GLU A 127 29.37 -30.61 -40.65
N ASP A 128 30.37 -31.48 -40.79
CA ASP A 128 31.01 -31.83 -42.06
C ASP A 128 30.78 -33.32 -42.37
N ASP A 129 31.43 -33.87 -43.41
CA ASP A 129 31.19 -35.24 -43.86
C ASP A 129 31.61 -36.30 -42.81
N GLU A 130 32.54 -35.96 -41.90
CA GLU A 130 33.11 -36.91 -40.94
C GLU A 130 32.73 -36.60 -39.48
N THR A 131 32.49 -35.35 -39.13
CA THR A 131 32.34 -34.90 -37.74
C THR A 131 31.10 -34.04 -37.51
N LEU A 132 30.54 -34.19 -36.31
CA LEU A 132 29.54 -33.30 -35.73
C LEU A 132 30.19 -32.53 -34.56
N VAL A 133 30.15 -31.21 -34.62
CA VAL A 133 30.65 -30.35 -33.55
C VAL A 133 29.48 -29.72 -32.81
N LEU A 134 29.41 -30.02 -31.51
CA LEU A 134 28.47 -29.41 -30.58
C LEU A 134 29.22 -28.48 -29.63
N ARG A 135 28.54 -27.47 -29.10
CA ARG A 135 29.05 -26.65 -27.99
C ARG A 135 28.45 -27.16 -26.69
N ASP A 136 29.31 -27.38 -25.69
CA ASP A 136 28.91 -27.93 -24.40
C ASP A 136 27.93 -26.98 -23.67
N ALA A 137 26.81 -27.52 -23.18
CA ALA A 137 25.77 -26.73 -22.52
C ALA A 137 26.16 -26.24 -21.11
N GLY A 138 27.14 -26.87 -20.46
CA GLY A 138 27.67 -26.53 -19.13
C GLY A 138 28.95 -25.68 -19.15
N ASN A 139 29.67 -25.64 -20.28
CA ASN A 139 30.79 -24.73 -20.55
C ASN A 139 30.74 -24.23 -22.00
N LEU A 140 30.21 -23.02 -22.19
CA LEU A 140 29.98 -22.42 -23.51
C LEU A 140 31.25 -22.12 -24.31
N GLN A 141 32.43 -22.25 -23.69
CA GLN A 141 33.73 -22.11 -24.36
C GLN A 141 34.30 -23.46 -24.82
N ALA A 142 33.67 -24.59 -24.46
CA ALA A 142 34.12 -25.92 -24.83
C ALA A 142 33.32 -26.48 -26.02
N GLU A 143 34.03 -27.03 -27.00
CA GLU A 143 33.46 -27.76 -28.12
C GLU A 143 33.55 -29.28 -27.86
N ILE A 144 32.49 -30.00 -28.21
CA ILE A 144 32.39 -31.45 -28.21
C ILE A 144 32.41 -31.89 -29.67
N VAL A 145 33.51 -32.50 -30.09
CA VAL A 145 33.65 -33.07 -31.44
C VAL A 145 33.29 -34.55 -31.38
N ILE A 146 32.34 -34.98 -32.21
CA ILE A 146 31.85 -36.36 -32.27
C ILE A 146 32.03 -36.85 -33.71
N ALA A 147 32.71 -37.97 -33.91
CA ALA A 147 32.78 -38.57 -35.23
C ALA A 147 31.43 -39.18 -35.59
N LYS A 148 30.95 -38.98 -36.83
CA LYS A 148 29.61 -39.42 -37.23
C LYS A 148 29.41 -40.93 -37.13
N HIS A 149 30.48 -41.70 -37.34
CA HIS A 149 30.43 -43.16 -37.23
C HIS A 149 30.25 -43.65 -35.78
N ASP A 150 30.47 -42.78 -34.78
CA ASP A 150 30.25 -43.11 -33.37
C ASP A 150 28.81 -42.82 -32.91
N ILE A 151 27.97 -42.22 -33.76
CA ILE A 151 26.60 -41.80 -33.41
C ILE A 151 25.62 -42.97 -33.62
N GLU A 152 25.03 -43.45 -32.53
CA GLU A 152 23.97 -44.47 -32.56
C GLU A 152 22.59 -43.83 -32.75
N VAL A 153 22.28 -42.81 -31.94
CA VAL A 153 20.99 -42.09 -31.99
C VAL A 153 21.23 -40.58 -31.90
N ARG A 154 20.61 -39.84 -32.81
CA ARG A 154 20.49 -38.37 -32.76
C ARG A 154 19.05 -38.00 -32.43
N SER A 155 18.86 -37.25 -31.36
CA SER A 155 17.57 -36.65 -30.98
C SER A 155 17.72 -35.14 -30.89
N GLU A 156 16.99 -34.42 -31.72
CA GLU A 156 16.81 -32.97 -31.54
C GLU A 156 15.79 -32.74 -30.43
N LYS A 157 16.12 -31.89 -29.46
CA LYS A 157 15.18 -31.54 -28.39
C LYS A 157 14.20 -30.51 -28.92
N THR A 158 12.92 -30.72 -28.61
CA THR A 158 11.82 -29.77 -28.88
C THR A 158 11.71 -28.67 -27.84
N VAL A 159 12.61 -28.65 -26.85
CA VAL A 159 12.62 -27.68 -25.75
C VAL A 159 13.72 -26.66 -26.01
N SER A 160 13.34 -25.38 -26.01
CA SER A 160 14.28 -24.26 -26.17
C SER A 160 15.19 -24.12 -24.94
N MET A 161 16.39 -23.59 -25.15
CA MET A 161 17.25 -23.15 -24.04
C MET A 161 16.75 -21.86 -23.40
N MET A 162 15.95 -21.06 -24.12
CA MET A 162 15.21 -19.97 -23.52
C MET A 162 14.11 -20.60 -22.63
N PRO A 163 14.14 -20.40 -21.30
CA PRO A 163 13.18 -21.04 -20.41
C PRO A 163 11.74 -20.60 -20.70
N GLY A 164 10.81 -21.54 -20.65
CA GLY A 164 9.39 -21.20 -20.52
C GLY A 164 9.12 -20.51 -19.18
N GLY A 165 8.12 -19.63 -19.12
CA GLY A 165 7.78 -18.89 -17.89
C GLY A 165 8.73 -17.75 -17.55
N LEU A 166 9.68 -17.38 -18.42
CA LEU A 166 10.61 -16.27 -18.21
C LEU A 166 9.88 -14.95 -17.90
N MET A 167 8.72 -14.73 -18.52
CA MET A 167 7.89 -13.55 -18.30
C MET A 167 7.35 -13.43 -16.88
N ALA A 168 7.28 -14.52 -16.12
CA ALA A 168 6.90 -14.48 -14.70
C ALA A 168 7.94 -13.76 -13.83
N THR A 169 9.18 -13.59 -14.33
CA THR A 169 10.24 -12.86 -13.63
C THR A 169 10.14 -11.35 -13.80
N LEU A 170 9.25 -10.87 -14.66
CA LEU A 170 8.99 -9.45 -14.87
C LEU A 170 7.85 -9.01 -13.95
N GLY A 171 8.12 -7.98 -13.14
CA GLY A 171 7.25 -7.60 -12.01
C GLY A 171 6.01 -6.81 -12.38
N SER A 172 5.84 -6.38 -13.64
CA SER A 172 4.71 -5.55 -14.05
C SER A 172 4.34 -5.71 -15.53
N GLN A 173 3.08 -5.43 -15.85
CA GLN A 173 2.60 -5.37 -17.24
C GLN A 173 3.36 -4.32 -18.07
N ARG A 174 3.77 -3.22 -17.43
CA ARG A 174 4.59 -2.18 -18.05
C ARG A 174 5.92 -2.72 -18.56
N ASP A 175 6.68 -3.39 -17.70
CA ASP A 175 8.01 -3.91 -18.05
C ASP A 175 7.94 -4.88 -19.24
N ILE A 176 6.87 -5.67 -19.29
CA ILE A 176 6.59 -6.61 -20.37
C ILE A 176 6.35 -5.88 -21.70
N LEU A 177 5.46 -4.89 -21.71
CA LEU A 177 5.15 -4.12 -22.93
C LEU A 177 6.34 -3.25 -23.38
N ASP A 178 7.07 -2.67 -22.43
CA ASP A 178 8.30 -1.92 -22.69
C ASP A 178 9.36 -2.85 -23.33
N LEU A 179 9.57 -4.05 -22.78
CA LEU A 179 10.46 -5.05 -23.36
C LEU A 179 10.08 -5.41 -24.80
N PHE A 180 8.79 -5.69 -25.06
CA PHE A 180 8.31 -5.94 -26.42
C PHE A 180 8.56 -4.75 -27.35
N SER A 181 8.27 -3.53 -26.91
CA SER A 181 8.52 -2.30 -27.67
C SER A 181 10.00 -2.13 -28.04
N TYR A 182 10.91 -2.46 -27.12
CA TYR A 182 12.35 -2.49 -27.40
C TYR A 182 12.72 -3.53 -28.45
N LEU A 183 12.24 -4.76 -28.31
CA LEU A 183 12.49 -5.85 -29.27
C LEU A 183 12.00 -5.49 -30.68
N PHE A 184 10.81 -4.87 -30.77
CA PHE A 184 10.24 -4.39 -32.02
C PHE A 184 11.10 -3.29 -32.66
N ALA A 185 11.62 -2.37 -31.84
CA ALA A 185 12.44 -1.27 -32.30
C ALA A 185 13.79 -1.74 -32.86
N ILE A 186 14.49 -2.65 -32.16
CA ILE A 186 15.79 -3.16 -32.63
C ILE A 186 15.68 -4.08 -33.83
N GLN A 187 14.58 -4.83 -33.96
CA GLN A 187 14.34 -5.68 -35.12
C GLN A 187 14.03 -4.84 -36.37
N ALA A 188 13.27 -3.74 -36.23
CA ALA A 188 12.94 -2.85 -37.33
C ALA A 188 14.11 -1.94 -37.74
N GLY A 189 14.85 -1.40 -36.77
CA GLY A 189 15.94 -0.45 -36.98
C GLY A 189 17.35 -1.08 -37.05
N GLY A 190 17.46 -2.39 -36.82
CA GLY A 190 18.71 -3.12 -36.90
C GLY A 190 19.75 -2.73 -35.84
N PRO A 191 21.04 -3.05 -36.08
CA PRO A 191 22.13 -2.80 -35.14
C PRO A 191 22.30 -1.34 -34.73
N ASP A 192 22.02 -0.40 -35.63
CA ASP A 192 22.17 1.04 -35.36
C ASP A 192 21.15 1.48 -34.30
N ARG A 193 19.90 1.03 -34.42
CA ARG A 193 18.85 1.29 -33.42
C ARG A 193 19.13 0.59 -32.10
N ALA A 194 19.69 -0.63 -32.14
CA ALA A 194 20.12 -1.33 -30.93
C ALA A 194 21.26 -0.60 -30.21
N HIS A 195 22.17 0.04 -30.95
CA HIS A 195 23.24 0.86 -30.39
C HIS A 195 22.69 2.15 -29.77
N GLU A 196 21.76 2.82 -30.44
CA GLU A 196 21.13 4.06 -29.96
C GLU A 196 20.32 3.85 -28.67
N LEU A 197 19.57 2.74 -28.59
CA LEU A 197 18.73 2.42 -27.43
C LEU A 197 19.50 1.77 -26.27
N LYS A 198 20.77 1.42 -26.46
CA LYS A 198 21.57 0.77 -25.42
C LYS A 198 21.70 1.72 -24.22
N PRO A 199 21.33 1.31 -23.00
CA PRO A 199 21.52 2.13 -21.81
C PRO A 199 22.99 2.49 -21.63
N ASN A 200 23.27 3.71 -21.16
CA ASN A 200 24.63 4.14 -20.90
C ASN A 200 25.23 3.39 -19.68
N GLU A 201 26.55 3.50 -19.49
CA GLU A 201 27.23 2.76 -18.42
C GLU A 201 26.66 3.11 -17.04
N ASP A 202 26.39 4.38 -16.75
CA ASP A 202 25.80 4.84 -15.49
C ASP A 202 24.44 4.20 -15.21
N GLN A 203 23.59 4.08 -16.23
CA GLN A 203 22.30 3.40 -16.17
C GLN A 203 22.43 1.89 -16.02
N LEU A 204 23.62 1.32 -16.21
CA LEU A 204 23.91 -0.11 -16.01
C LEU A 204 24.68 -0.39 -14.71
N ILE A 205 25.17 0.64 -14.03
CA ILE A 205 25.82 0.49 -12.71
C ILE A 205 24.81 -0.11 -11.73
N VAL A 206 25.21 -1.23 -11.11
CA VAL A 206 24.56 -1.78 -9.93
C VAL A 206 25.04 -0.95 -8.75
N VAL A 207 24.15 -0.21 -8.10
CA VAL A 207 24.47 0.51 -6.85
C VAL A 207 24.86 -0.53 -5.80
N ASP A 208 26.07 -0.43 -5.25
CA ASP A 208 26.55 -1.34 -4.20
C ASP A 208 25.88 -0.98 -2.86
N ASP A 209 24.66 -1.47 -2.70
CA ASP A 209 23.87 -1.36 -1.47
C ASP A 209 24.34 -2.31 -0.36
N ALA A 210 25.50 -2.97 -0.54
CA ALA A 210 26.18 -3.71 0.50
C ALA A 210 27.06 -2.81 1.40
N ALA A 211 27.30 -1.57 1.01
CA ALA A 211 28.14 -0.65 1.77
C ALA A 211 27.48 -0.26 3.11
N ASN A 212 28.22 -0.34 4.21
CA ASN A 212 27.78 -0.01 5.58
C ASN A 212 26.62 -0.86 6.17
N LEU A 213 26.40 -2.07 5.64
CA LEU A 213 25.42 -3.00 6.21
C LEU A 213 25.91 -3.70 7.48
N ASN A 214 25.02 -3.83 8.45
CA ASN A 214 25.15 -4.69 9.62
C ASN A 214 24.79 -6.15 9.26
N HIS A 215 25.63 -6.80 8.45
CA HIS A 215 25.40 -8.18 7.97
C HIS A 215 25.13 -9.16 9.13
N ALA A 216 25.86 -9.03 10.24
CA ALA A 216 25.70 -9.89 11.40
C ALA A 216 24.33 -9.69 12.09
N GLY A 217 23.87 -8.44 12.22
CA GLY A 217 22.54 -8.11 12.75
C GLY A 217 21.43 -8.67 11.88
N ILE A 218 21.55 -8.52 10.55
CA ILE A 218 20.57 -9.02 9.58
C ILE A 218 20.47 -10.55 9.64
N LEU A 219 21.60 -11.27 9.61
CA LEU A 219 21.59 -12.74 9.68
C LEU A 219 20.93 -13.26 10.97
N ARG A 220 21.20 -12.64 12.12
CA ARG A 220 20.54 -12.98 13.39
C ARG A 220 19.03 -12.75 13.35
N ARG A 221 18.57 -11.71 12.64
CA ARG A 221 17.14 -11.42 12.44
C ARG A 221 16.50 -12.47 11.53
N VAL A 222 17.14 -12.77 10.42
CA VAL A 222 16.65 -13.77 9.44
C VAL A 222 16.54 -15.15 10.07
N GLU A 223 17.53 -15.60 10.85
CA GLU A 223 17.46 -16.90 11.55
C GLU A 223 16.26 -17.03 12.50
N LYS A 224 15.82 -15.92 13.11
CA LYS A 224 14.64 -15.91 14.01
C LYS A 224 13.31 -15.87 13.26
N SER A 225 13.30 -15.44 12.00
CA SER A 225 12.08 -15.20 11.20
C SER A 225 11.46 -16.47 10.59
N ASN A 226 12.07 -17.64 10.77
CA ASN A 226 11.70 -18.91 10.10
C ASN A 226 11.63 -18.82 8.56
N ALA A 227 12.28 -17.82 7.94
CA ALA A 227 12.45 -17.69 6.49
C ALA A 227 11.16 -17.68 5.64
N LYS A 228 10.02 -17.27 6.20
CA LYS A 228 8.74 -17.19 5.46
C LYS A 228 8.85 -16.28 4.22
N GLY A 229 9.51 -15.12 4.36
CA GLY A 229 9.81 -14.21 3.24
C GLY A 229 10.76 -14.84 2.21
N GLY A 230 11.79 -15.53 2.68
CA GLY A 230 12.77 -16.21 1.82
C GLY A 230 12.18 -17.28 0.90
N LYS A 231 11.19 -18.05 1.39
CA LYS A 231 10.46 -19.01 0.57
C LYS A 231 9.73 -18.32 -0.58
N GLN A 232 9.01 -17.24 -0.28
CA GLN A 232 8.21 -16.50 -1.24
C GLN A 232 9.10 -15.87 -2.32
N ILE A 233 10.23 -15.28 -1.91
CA ILE A 233 11.22 -14.73 -2.85
C ILE A 233 11.78 -15.84 -3.74
N PHE A 234 12.09 -17.03 -3.18
CA PHE A 234 12.59 -18.15 -3.98
C PHE A 234 11.56 -18.60 -5.02
N GLU A 235 10.32 -18.80 -4.61
CA GLU A 235 9.21 -19.22 -5.47
C GLU A 235 8.91 -18.19 -6.57
N ALA A 236 8.99 -16.89 -6.26
CA ALA A 236 8.76 -15.81 -7.21
C ALA A 236 9.92 -15.64 -8.21
N SER A 237 11.17 -15.65 -7.73
CA SER A 237 12.30 -15.11 -8.49
C SER A 237 13.40 -16.12 -8.81
N CYS A 238 13.47 -17.24 -8.10
CA CYS A 238 14.58 -18.20 -8.22
C CYS A 238 14.16 -19.53 -8.86
N VAL A 239 12.91 -19.96 -8.66
CA VAL A 239 12.39 -21.27 -9.11
C VAL A 239 12.51 -21.45 -10.62
N GLN A 240 12.30 -20.40 -11.41
CA GLN A 240 12.35 -20.49 -12.88
C GLN A 240 13.72 -20.96 -13.39
N CYS A 241 14.79 -20.64 -12.65
CA CYS A 241 16.16 -21.01 -13.01
C CYS A 241 16.60 -22.28 -12.28
N HIS A 242 16.29 -22.38 -10.98
CA HIS A 242 16.83 -23.40 -10.08
C HIS A 242 15.91 -24.60 -9.83
N GLY A 243 14.69 -24.58 -10.35
CA GLY A 243 13.66 -25.58 -10.10
C GLY A 243 12.98 -25.39 -8.74
N ALA A 244 11.73 -25.86 -8.63
CA ALA A 244 10.92 -25.77 -7.41
C ALA A 244 11.54 -26.52 -6.22
N ASP A 245 12.30 -27.58 -6.51
CA ASP A 245 13.00 -28.40 -5.51
C ASP A 245 14.44 -27.91 -5.21
N GLY A 246 14.88 -26.84 -5.89
CA GLY A 246 16.24 -26.30 -5.83
C GLY A 246 17.34 -27.26 -6.27
N ASN A 247 16.99 -28.44 -6.79
CA ASN A 247 17.89 -29.57 -7.03
C ASN A 247 17.78 -30.16 -8.44
N THR A 248 16.73 -29.78 -9.17
CA THR A 248 16.48 -30.11 -10.56
C THR A 248 16.36 -28.80 -11.34
N PRO A 249 17.51 -28.15 -11.66
CA PRO A 249 17.48 -26.84 -12.27
C PRO A 249 16.86 -26.88 -13.67
N SER A 250 15.98 -25.92 -13.95
CA SER A 250 15.39 -25.72 -15.29
C SER A 250 16.42 -25.18 -16.28
N LEU A 251 17.42 -24.42 -15.79
CA LEU A 251 18.56 -23.97 -16.56
C LEU A 251 19.74 -24.94 -16.42
N ALA A 252 20.28 -25.44 -17.54
CA ALA A 252 21.43 -26.34 -17.54
C ALA A 252 22.69 -25.76 -16.86
N THR A 253 22.78 -24.43 -16.80
CA THR A 253 23.87 -23.67 -16.20
C THR A 253 23.67 -23.39 -14.71
N ALA A 254 22.44 -23.49 -14.20
CA ALA A 254 22.12 -23.35 -12.80
C ALA A 254 22.57 -24.58 -12.00
N ARG A 255 22.95 -24.38 -10.74
CA ARG A 255 23.45 -25.44 -9.86
C ARG A 255 22.33 -25.99 -8.98
N ALA A 256 22.35 -27.31 -8.79
CA ALA A 256 21.51 -28.00 -7.82
C ALA A 256 22.03 -27.73 -6.40
N PHE A 257 21.31 -26.94 -5.61
CA PHE A 257 21.75 -26.44 -4.31
C PHE A 257 22.09 -27.55 -3.31
N GLY A 258 21.42 -28.70 -3.35
CA GLY A 258 21.68 -29.82 -2.44
C GLY A 258 22.76 -30.78 -2.92
N LYS A 259 23.08 -30.80 -4.22
CA LYS A 259 23.89 -31.87 -4.83
C LYS A 259 25.21 -31.40 -5.42
N GLN A 260 25.30 -30.14 -5.83
CA GLN A 260 26.43 -29.61 -6.59
C GLN A 260 27.18 -28.53 -5.81
N LYS A 261 28.48 -28.44 -6.08
CA LYS A 261 29.35 -27.39 -5.55
C LYS A 261 28.93 -26.02 -6.11
N LEU A 262 28.74 -25.03 -5.23
CA LEU A 262 28.46 -23.65 -5.65
C LEU A 262 29.74 -22.98 -6.14
N LYS A 263 29.69 -22.42 -7.36
CA LYS A 263 30.87 -21.84 -8.04
C LYS A 263 31.44 -20.61 -7.31
N PHE A 264 30.59 -19.86 -6.61
CA PHE A 264 30.91 -18.53 -6.07
C PHE A 264 30.81 -18.46 -4.55
N GLY A 265 30.98 -19.61 -3.89
CA GLY A 265 30.89 -19.72 -2.43
C GLY A 265 29.50 -20.13 -1.96
N ALA A 266 29.47 -20.83 -0.83
CA ALA A 266 28.26 -21.42 -0.25
C ALA A 266 27.83 -20.77 1.05
N ASP A 267 28.67 -19.93 1.69
CA ASP A 267 28.34 -19.23 2.93
C ASP A 267 27.38 -18.05 2.67
N PRO A 268 26.61 -17.60 3.70
CA PRO A 268 25.59 -16.58 3.51
C PRO A 268 26.09 -15.28 2.86
N TYR A 269 27.28 -14.80 3.22
CA TYR A 269 27.85 -13.55 2.69
C TYR A 269 28.31 -13.70 1.23
N SER A 270 28.93 -14.82 0.86
CA SER A 270 29.29 -15.08 -0.54
C SER A 270 28.05 -15.24 -1.43
N MET A 271 27.01 -15.93 -0.93
CA MET A 271 25.72 -16.00 -1.61
C MET A 271 25.09 -14.61 -1.74
N PHE A 272 25.18 -13.78 -0.68
CA PHE A 272 24.70 -12.40 -0.71
C PHE A 272 25.40 -11.59 -1.80
N LYS A 273 26.74 -11.62 -1.89
CA LYS A 273 27.47 -10.94 -2.97
C LYS A 273 27.13 -11.47 -4.36
N THR A 274 26.84 -12.76 -4.49
CA THR A 274 26.36 -13.35 -5.76
C THR A 274 25.00 -12.76 -6.15
N LEU A 275 24.07 -12.63 -5.21
CA LEU A 275 22.79 -11.98 -5.44
C LEU A 275 22.94 -10.47 -5.67
N SER A 276 23.86 -9.80 -4.98
CA SER A 276 24.08 -8.36 -5.13
C SER A 276 24.68 -7.98 -6.47
N ASN A 277 25.67 -8.73 -6.93
CA ASN A 277 26.49 -8.33 -8.06
C ASN A 277 26.16 -9.12 -9.34
N GLY A 278 25.45 -10.24 -9.21
CA GLY A 278 25.40 -11.26 -10.27
C GLY A 278 26.76 -11.96 -10.42
N ASN A 279 26.75 -13.15 -11.01
CA ASN A 279 28.00 -13.84 -11.34
C ASN A 279 27.79 -14.95 -12.38
N GLY A 280 28.70 -15.06 -13.36
CA GLY A 280 28.54 -15.95 -14.51
C GLY A 280 27.26 -15.64 -15.29
N LEU A 281 26.40 -16.66 -15.45
CA LEU A 281 25.11 -16.51 -16.15
C LEU A 281 23.94 -16.11 -15.22
N MET A 282 24.23 -15.83 -13.95
CA MET A 282 23.23 -15.40 -12.98
C MET A 282 23.25 -13.88 -12.88
N ALA A 283 22.13 -13.24 -13.23
CA ALA A 283 21.95 -11.80 -13.08
C ALA A 283 21.93 -11.38 -11.60
N ALA A 284 22.33 -10.15 -11.34
CA ALA A 284 22.18 -9.52 -10.03
C ALA A 284 20.68 -9.37 -9.69
N THR A 285 20.29 -9.71 -8.47
CA THR A 285 18.92 -9.52 -7.96
C THR A 285 18.79 -8.16 -7.29
N THR A 286 19.01 -7.08 -8.04
CA THR A 286 18.99 -5.69 -7.52
C THR A 286 17.61 -5.20 -7.13
N ALA A 287 16.55 -5.94 -7.52
CA ALA A 287 15.19 -5.67 -7.10
C ALA A 287 14.94 -5.98 -5.61
N LEU A 288 15.78 -6.81 -4.99
CA LEU A 288 15.67 -7.20 -3.58
C LEU A 288 16.54 -6.29 -2.72
N SER A 289 15.98 -5.79 -1.62
CA SER A 289 16.73 -5.13 -0.56
C SER A 289 17.80 -6.06 0.03
N PRO A 290 18.78 -5.51 0.76
CA PRO A 290 19.78 -6.33 1.43
C PRO A 290 19.20 -7.40 2.37
N ILE A 291 18.15 -7.06 3.14
CA ILE A 291 17.52 -8.01 4.05
C ILE A 291 16.80 -9.12 3.30
N GLU A 292 16.07 -8.81 2.22
CA GLU A 292 15.36 -9.80 1.39
C GLU A 292 16.33 -10.80 0.75
N ARG A 293 17.51 -10.34 0.29
CA ARG A 293 18.56 -11.24 -0.21
C ARG A 293 19.02 -12.22 0.87
N TYR A 294 19.18 -11.77 2.12
CA TYR A 294 19.51 -12.67 3.22
C TYR A 294 18.37 -13.64 3.58
N GLU A 295 17.12 -13.21 3.48
CA GLU A 295 15.97 -14.08 3.72
C GLU A 295 15.91 -15.24 2.73
N VAL A 296 16.05 -14.98 1.43
CA VAL A 296 16.05 -16.05 0.41
C VAL A 296 17.26 -16.97 0.55
N ILE A 297 18.42 -16.43 0.91
CA ILE A 297 19.62 -17.23 1.23
C ILE A 297 19.36 -18.15 2.43
N GLY A 298 18.73 -17.62 3.48
CA GLY A 298 18.33 -18.38 4.66
C GLY A 298 17.40 -19.55 4.30
N TYR A 299 16.42 -19.30 3.44
CA TYR A 299 15.52 -20.34 2.93
C TYR A 299 16.27 -21.40 2.11
N ILE A 300 17.06 -21.01 1.10
CA ILE A 300 17.82 -21.93 0.24
C ILE A 300 18.71 -22.84 1.09
N ARG A 301 19.45 -22.23 2.02
CA ARG A 301 20.39 -22.96 2.87
C ARG A 301 19.68 -23.94 3.80
N ASN A 302 18.61 -23.50 4.46
CA ASN A 302 17.87 -24.37 5.37
C ASN A 302 17.08 -25.47 4.65
N ARG A 303 16.45 -25.14 3.52
CA ARG A 303 15.54 -26.05 2.82
C ARG A 303 16.26 -27.05 1.92
N PHE A 304 17.28 -26.61 1.20
CA PHE A 304 17.92 -27.39 0.14
C PHE A 304 19.32 -27.86 0.49
N MET A 305 20.09 -27.09 1.28
CA MET A 305 21.51 -27.38 1.52
C MET A 305 21.77 -28.13 2.83
N LYS A 306 21.06 -27.78 3.91
CA LYS A 306 21.35 -28.21 5.29
C LYS A 306 21.59 -29.71 5.46
N ASP A 307 20.80 -30.54 4.79
CA ASP A 307 20.82 -31.99 4.96
C ASP A 307 21.57 -32.73 3.84
N SER A 308 22.00 -32.03 2.78
CA SER A 308 22.48 -32.70 1.55
C SER A 308 23.73 -32.09 0.91
N ASN A 309 23.96 -30.78 1.03
CA ASN A 309 25.09 -30.13 0.39
C ASN A 309 26.36 -30.21 1.28
N PRO A 310 27.49 -30.74 0.76
CA PRO A 310 28.73 -30.88 1.53
C PRO A 310 29.41 -29.54 1.89
N GLU A 311 29.03 -28.42 1.28
CA GLU A 311 29.52 -27.09 1.57
C GLU A 311 28.67 -26.33 2.61
N TYR A 312 27.55 -26.92 3.08
CA TYR A 312 26.76 -26.31 4.13
C TYR A 312 27.52 -26.28 5.46
N LYS A 313 27.59 -25.10 6.07
CA LYS A 313 28.12 -24.89 7.43
C LYS A 313 27.14 -24.04 8.24
N PRO A 314 26.81 -24.38 9.49
CA PRO A 314 25.96 -23.55 10.33
C PRO A 314 26.60 -22.17 10.58
N ILE A 315 25.77 -21.16 10.80
CA ILE A 315 26.24 -19.82 11.17
C ILE A 315 26.72 -19.88 12.63
N THR A 316 27.94 -19.42 12.88
CA THR A 316 28.56 -19.37 14.21
C THR A 316 28.84 -17.93 14.62
N ASP A 317 29.03 -17.68 15.92
CA ASP A 317 29.42 -16.35 16.40
C ASP A 317 30.75 -15.87 15.80
N ASP A 318 31.69 -16.79 15.55
CA ASP A 318 32.97 -16.45 14.90
C ASP A 318 32.77 -16.07 13.43
N TYR A 319 31.87 -16.74 12.71
CA TYR A 319 31.48 -16.32 11.37
C TYR A 319 30.84 -14.93 11.40
N LEU A 320 29.90 -14.68 12.31
CA LEU A 320 29.24 -13.37 12.43
C LEU A 320 30.24 -12.24 12.73
N LYS A 321 31.28 -12.50 13.53
CA LYS A 321 32.37 -11.52 13.80
C LYS A 321 33.29 -11.30 12.60
N SER A 322 33.37 -12.26 11.68
CA SER A 322 34.22 -12.14 10.49
C SER A 322 33.59 -11.31 9.36
N LEU A 323 32.30 -10.99 9.48
CA LEU A 323 31.56 -10.22 8.47
C LEU A 323 31.95 -8.73 8.52
N PRO A 324 31.81 -8.00 7.40
CA PRO A 324 31.98 -6.54 7.38
C PRO A 324 31.08 -5.86 8.42
N THR A 325 31.61 -4.81 9.06
CA THR A 325 30.87 -4.02 10.04
C THR A 325 30.09 -2.90 9.38
N GLY A 326 28.91 -2.61 9.92
CA GLY A 326 28.05 -1.52 9.46
C GLY A 326 26.93 -1.25 10.46
N THR A 327 26.21 -0.16 10.28
CA THR A 327 25.10 0.24 11.14
C THR A 327 23.74 -0.05 10.54
N ASP A 328 23.67 -0.24 9.23
CA ASP A 328 22.42 -0.32 8.50
C ASP A 328 21.83 -1.73 8.51
N MET A 329 20.52 -1.85 8.71
CA MET A 329 19.80 -3.13 8.69
C MET A 329 19.29 -3.51 7.30
N GLY A 330 19.54 -2.67 6.28
CA GLY A 330 19.14 -2.93 4.90
C GLY A 330 17.63 -2.78 4.67
N ASP A 331 16.95 -2.09 5.58
CA ASP A 331 15.49 -1.88 5.57
C ASP A 331 15.06 -0.65 4.73
N PHE A 332 16.00 0.08 4.10
CA PHE A 332 15.76 1.38 3.47
C PHE A 332 16.04 1.37 1.96
N LYS A 333 15.33 2.23 1.22
CA LYS A 333 15.80 2.76 -0.07
C LYS A 333 16.39 4.16 0.21
N PRO A 334 17.63 4.46 -0.18
CA PRO A 334 18.12 5.84 -0.12
C PRO A 334 17.32 6.68 -1.12
N ASP A 335 16.54 7.63 -0.61
CA ASP A 335 15.94 8.70 -1.41
C ASP A 335 16.61 10.01 -0.96
N PRO A 336 17.06 10.90 -1.86
CA PRO A 336 17.37 12.29 -1.52
C PRO A 336 16.31 12.94 -0.62
N ASP A 337 16.71 13.96 0.17
CA ASP A 337 15.78 14.68 1.05
C ASP A 337 14.52 15.09 0.26
N ARG A 338 13.36 14.64 0.74
CA ARG A 338 12.04 14.87 0.13
C ARG A 338 11.59 16.30 0.35
N ASP A 339 10.99 16.90 -0.67
CA ASP A 339 10.31 18.19 -0.55
C ASP A 339 8.89 17.99 -0.01
N TYR A 340 8.63 18.53 1.19
CA TYR A 340 7.32 18.51 1.86
C TYR A 340 6.50 19.78 1.59
N GLY A 341 7.05 20.76 0.89
CA GLY A 341 6.58 22.14 0.93
C GLY A 341 7.31 22.97 2.01
N PRO A 342 6.80 24.17 2.35
CA PRO A 342 7.44 25.05 3.31
C PRO A 342 7.16 24.62 4.76
N ALA A 343 6.20 23.71 4.95
CA ALA A 343 5.81 23.21 6.25
C ALA A 343 5.39 21.72 6.19
N LEU A 344 5.55 21.03 7.33
CA LEU A 344 5.09 19.66 7.54
C LEU A 344 4.30 19.58 8.85
N ALA A 345 3.04 19.17 8.76
CA ALA A 345 2.20 18.83 9.89
C ALA A 345 2.56 17.42 10.39
N SER A 346 2.87 17.28 11.67
CA SER A 346 3.26 16.02 12.31
C SER A 346 3.15 16.10 13.84
N GLN A 347 3.45 15.01 14.55
CA GLN A 347 3.87 15.09 15.93
C GLN A 347 5.34 15.54 16.02
N LEU A 348 5.69 16.35 17.01
CA LEU A 348 7.09 16.66 17.32
C LEU A 348 7.50 15.89 18.58
N GLY A 349 8.32 14.87 18.37
CA GLY A 349 8.68 13.91 19.40
C GLY A 349 7.46 13.22 20.01
N ARG A 350 7.42 13.14 21.34
CA ARG A 350 6.30 12.55 22.10
C ARG A 350 5.48 13.58 22.85
N ASP A 351 5.90 14.84 22.82
CA ASP A 351 5.41 15.89 23.70
C ASP A 351 4.38 16.79 23.00
N VAL A 352 4.49 16.92 21.66
CA VAL A 352 3.57 17.73 20.87
C VAL A 352 2.90 16.88 19.79
N ASN A 353 1.58 16.77 19.87
CA ASN A 353 0.83 15.78 19.09
C ASN A 353 0.32 16.32 17.75
N SER A 354 0.19 17.64 17.66
CA SER A 354 -0.18 18.35 16.43
C SER A 354 0.69 19.59 16.31
N ALA A 355 1.74 19.48 15.52
CA ALA A 355 2.68 20.54 15.25
C ALA A 355 2.72 20.86 13.75
N LEU A 356 2.80 22.14 13.41
CA LEU A 356 3.22 22.60 12.09
C LEU A 356 4.67 23.03 12.18
N THR A 357 5.57 22.27 11.55
CA THR A 357 6.98 22.62 11.48
C THR A 357 7.25 23.34 10.17
N VAL A 358 7.94 24.46 10.21
CA VAL A 358 8.06 25.44 9.13
C VAL A 358 9.53 25.72 8.86
N SER A 359 9.94 25.56 7.61
CA SER A 359 11.29 25.90 7.17
C SER A 359 11.44 27.42 7.04
N LEU A 360 12.48 27.97 7.64
CA LEU A 360 12.87 29.38 7.52
C LEU A 360 14.26 29.50 6.85
N GLY A 361 14.63 28.54 5.99
CA GLY A 361 15.98 28.40 5.45
C GLY A 361 16.89 27.60 6.39
N ASP A 362 17.96 28.22 6.90
CA ASP A 362 18.89 27.56 7.83
C ASP A 362 18.32 27.34 9.24
N GLN A 363 17.20 28.00 9.55
CA GLN A 363 16.44 27.83 10.78
C GLN A 363 15.11 27.13 10.52
N THR A 364 14.56 26.52 11.56
CA THR A 364 13.24 25.88 11.52
C THR A 364 12.49 26.20 12.79
N ILE A 365 11.21 26.51 12.65
CA ILE A 365 10.31 26.82 13.75
C ILE A 365 9.13 25.85 13.73
N ALA A 366 8.69 25.39 14.89
CA ALA A 366 7.51 24.54 15.02
C ALA A 366 6.48 25.20 15.94
N TYR A 367 5.20 25.13 15.55
CA TYR A 367 4.07 25.63 16.33
C TYR A 367 3.20 24.47 16.78
N ASN A 368 2.79 24.46 18.04
CA ASN A 368 1.73 23.57 18.52
C ASN A 368 0.38 24.11 18.02
N LEU A 369 -0.27 23.41 17.11
CA LEU A 369 -1.50 23.90 16.47
C LEU A 369 -2.73 23.92 17.40
N HIS A 370 -2.61 23.34 18.59
CA HIS A 370 -3.66 23.36 19.61
C HIS A 370 -3.56 24.54 20.57
N THR A 371 -2.39 25.19 20.67
CA THR A 371 -2.17 26.35 21.55
C THR A 371 -1.61 27.58 20.82
N MET A 372 -1.14 27.40 19.58
CA MET A 372 -0.32 28.35 18.81
C MET A 372 0.96 28.80 19.51
N ASP A 373 1.37 28.10 20.56
CA ASP A 373 2.68 28.31 21.17
C ASP A 373 3.77 27.71 20.27
N GLN A 374 4.96 28.29 20.34
CA GLN A 374 6.13 27.69 19.69
C GLN A 374 6.52 26.39 20.41
N ALA A 375 6.42 25.28 19.69
CA ALA A 375 6.83 23.95 20.11
C ALA A 375 8.36 23.77 20.08
N GLY A 376 9.04 24.48 19.19
CA GLY A 376 10.50 24.43 19.09
C GLY A 376 11.06 25.38 18.05
N LEU A 377 12.35 25.67 18.17
CA LEU A 377 13.13 26.42 17.18
C LEU A 377 14.57 25.92 17.21
N TRP A 378 15.10 25.58 16.04
CA TRP A 378 16.44 25.04 15.88
C TRP A 378 17.10 25.51 14.58
N ALA A 379 18.42 25.40 14.53
CA ALA A 379 19.24 25.73 13.36
C ALA A 379 20.00 24.50 12.84
N GLY A 380 20.16 24.40 11.53
CA GLY A 380 20.90 23.31 10.88
C GLY A 380 20.02 22.13 10.43
N GLY A 381 18.95 22.44 9.69
CA GLY A 381 18.11 21.45 9.01
C GLY A 381 16.65 21.42 9.50
N PHE A 382 15.77 20.82 8.69
CA PHE A 382 14.32 20.77 8.94
C PHE A 382 13.94 19.71 9.98
N LEU A 383 13.39 18.55 9.58
CA LEU A 383 13.03 17.45 10.48
C LEU A 383 13.83 16.19 10.16
N ASP A 384 14.20 15.44 11.19
CA ASP A 384 14.58 14.04 11.08
C ASP A 384 13.30 13.19 11.11
N VAL A 385 13.04 12.53 9.99
CA VAL A 385 11.88 11.67 9.76
C VAL A 385 12.30 10.25 9.37
N ASP A 386 13.57 9.89 9.58
CA ASP A 386 14.16 8.64 9.08
C ASP A 386 13.55 7.39 9.71
N GLN A 387 12.99 7.52 10.90
CA GLN A 387 12.30 6.44 11.62
C GLN A 387 10.78 6.45 11.40
N THR A 388 10.25 7.38 10.61
CA THR A 388 8.81 7.58 10.40
C THR A 388 8.33 6.97 9.09
N GLN A 389 7.02 7.06 8.84
CA GLN A 389 6.40 6.55 7.62
C GLN A 389 6.68 7.38 6.38
N HIS A 390 7.31 8.55 6.56
CA HIS A 390 7.77 9.37 5.45
C HIS A 390 8.98 8.76 4.73
N LYS A 391 9.76 7.87 5.39
CA LYS A 391 10.92 7.19 4.79
C LYS A 391 10.91 5.65 4.90
N ARG A 392 10.10 5.08 5.80
CA ARG A 392 10.00 3.62 6.01
C ARG A 392 8.62 3.09 5.69
N GLY A 393 8.55 1.90 5.08
CA GLY A 393 7.27 1.22 4.83
C GLY A 393 6.49 0.97 6.13
N ARG A 394 7.24 0.66 7.19
CA ARG A 394 6.80 0.60 8.59
C ARG A 394 7.70 1.47 9.47
N GLY A 395 7.40 2.76 9.52
CA GLY A 395 8.04 3.69 10.45
C GLY A 395 7.33 3.67 11.81
N GLU A 396 8.07 3.35 12.88
CA GLU A 396 7.55 3.32 14.26
C GLU A 396 8.09 4.48 15.14
N GLY A 397 8.93 5.34 14.56
CA GLY A 397 9.50 6.51 15.22
C GLY A 397 8.61 7.76 15.15
N TYR A 398 9.22 8.88 15.52
CA TYR A 398 8.58 10.21 15.59
C TYR A 398 9.41 11.20 14.80
N ALA A 399 8.79 12.25 14.26
CA ALA A 399 9.55 13.35 13.70
C ALA A 399 10.28 14.08 14.83
N GLN A 400 11.57 14.37 14.62
CA GLN A 400 12.44 15.02 15.58
C GLN A 400 13.11 16.25 14.93
N PRO A 401 13.50 17.27 15.71
CA PRO A 401 14.39 18.31 15.22
C PRO A 401 15.68 17.69 14.66
N LYS A 402 16.04 18.03 13.41
CA LYS A 402 17.32 17.57 12.81
C LYS A 402 18.52 18.40 13.31
N GLY A 403 18.27 19.68 13.59
CA GLY A 403 19.29 20.65 13.96
C GLY A 403 19.45 20.86 15.46
N ASN A 404 20.26 21.87 15.82
CA ASN A 404 20.53 22.25 17.20
C ASN A 404 19.47 23.23 17.70
N PRO A 405 18.80 22.97 18.83
CA PRO A 405 17.87 23.92 19.44
C PRO A 405 18.55 25.27 19.72
N VAL A 406 17.77 26.36 19.64
CA VAL A 406 18.23 27.72 19.98
C VAL A 406 17.47 28.21 21.22
N PRO A 407 17.96 27.93 22.45
CA PRO A 407 17.20 28.17 23.69
C PRO A 407 16.77 29.63 23.90
N ALA A 408 17.58 30.59 23.47
CA ALA A 408 17.26 32.01 23.57
C ALA A 408 16.01 32.43 22.78
N LEU A 409 15.64 31.66 21.75
CA LEU A 409 14.48 31.88 20.90
C LEU A 409 13.31 30.92 21.23
N ALA A 410 13.41 30.12 22.29
CA ALA A 410 12.48 29.01 22.55
C ALA A 410 11.05 29.44 22.91
N THR A 411 10.84 30.67 23.38
CA THR A 411 9.53 31.11 23.90
C THR A 411 8.80 32.05 22.94
N TRP A 412 7.60 31.63 22.55
CA TRP A 412 6.53 32.41 21.93
C TRP A 412 5.23 31.80 22.43
N GLN A 413 4.57 32.48 23.37
CA GLN A 413 3.41 31.92 24.07
C GLN A 413 2.34 32.97 24.27
N TRP A 414 1.13 32.72 23.77
CA TRP A 414 0.00 33.63 23.94
C TRP A 414 -0.60 33.52 25.35
N GLY A 415 -1.01 34.66 25.90
CA GLY A 415 -1.87 34.74 27.06
C GLY A 415 -3.34 34.84 26.65
N HIS A 416 -4.23 34.43 27.55
CA HIS A 416 -5.66 34.44 27.35
C HIS A 416 -6.37 35.26 28.41
N ASP A 417 -7.46 35.91 28.02
CA ASP A 417 -8.16 36.93 28.82
C ASP A 417 -7.19 38.01 29.37
N ALA A 418 -6.24 38.42 28.52
CA ALA A 418 -5.17 39.37 28.80
C ALA A 418 -4.22 39.00 29.97
N SER A 419 -4.10 37.70 30.28
CA SER A 419 -3.23 37.13 31.31
C SER A 419 -2.42 35.95 30.77
N LEU A 420 -1.19 35.77 31.27
CA LEU A 420 -0.42 34.53 31.09
C LEU A 420 -0.78 33.46 32.15
N ASP A 421 -1.48 33.88 33.19
CA ASP A 421 -2.06 33.03 34.22
C ASP A 421 -3.56 32.89 33.94
N TYR A 422 -3.92 31.86 33.19
CA TYR A 422 -5.29 31.51 32.83
C TYR A 422 -5.60 30.07 33.24
N PRO A 423 -6.87 29.71 33.53
CA PRO A 423 -7.22 28.39 34.04
C PRO A 423 -6.88 27.26 33.05
N THR A 424 -6.26 26.18 33.53
CA THR A 424 -5.89 25.02 32.70
C THR A 424 -6.60 23.71 33.11
N ASP A 425 -7.40 23.73 34.19
CA ASP A 425 -7.99 22.53 34.80
C ASP A 425 -8.94 21.76 33.88
N ASP A 426 -9.67 22.46 32.99
CA ASP A 426 -10.69 21.87 32.10
C ASP A 426 -10.22 21.71 30.64
N LEU A 427 -8.92 21.86 30.39
CA LEU A 427 -8.38 21.74 29.04
C LEU A 427 -8.36 20.30 28.55
N LEU A 428 -8.52 20.14 27.23
CA LEU A 428 -8.21 18.88 26.57
C LEU A 428 -6.69 18.66 26.69
N PRO A 429 -6.22 17.53 27.24
CA PRO A 429 -4.79 17.32 27.47
C PRO A 429 -3.99 17.20 26.18
N ARG A 430 -4.66 16.93 25.04
CA ARG A 430 -4.06 16.68 23.71
C ARG A 430 -4.93 17.24 22.57
N GLY A 431 -5.81 18.18 22.89
CA GLY A 431 -6.74 18.79 21.95
C GLY A 431 -6.56 20.31 21.90
N PRO A 432 -7.26 20.99 20.98
CA PRO A 432 -7.20 22.45 20.88
C PRO A 432 -7.72 23.11 22.15
N LEU A 433 -7.18 24.30 22.44
CA LEU A 433 -7.78 25.21 23.42
C LEU A 433 -9.21 25.57 23.01
N PRO A 434 -10.07 26.00 23.96
CA PRO A 434 -11.41 26.48 23.63
C PRO A 434 -11.39 27.65 22.63
N ASN A 435 -12.28 27.64 21.64
CA ASN A 435 -12.36 28.67 20.58
C ASN A 435 -12.45 30.12 21.09
N ARG A 436 -12.94 30.33 22.32
CA ARG A 436 -12.97 31.67 22.94
C ARG A 436 -11.57 32.25 23.19
N TRP A 437 -10.57 31.39 23.31
CA TRP A 437 -9.18 31.72 23.62
C TRP A 437 -8.28 31.58 22.40
N LEU A 438 -8.45 30.51 21.62
CA LEU A 438 -7.72 30.29 20.39
C LEU A 438 -8.63 29.64 19.35
N ASP A 439 -8.70 30.24 18.17
CA ASP A 439 -9.29 29.64 16.98
C ASP A 439 -8.24 29.61 15.87
N TYR A 440 -7.72 28.43 15.54
CA TYR A 440 -6.75 28.28 14.44
C TYR A 440 -7.50 28.04 13.15
N HIS A 441 -7.37 28.94 12.17
CA HIS A 441 -8.09 28.86 10.89
C HIS A 441 -7.34 28.01 9.87
N GLY A 442 -6.02 27.97 9.93
CA GLY A 442 -5.19 27.30 8.94
C GLY A 442 -3.92 28.07 8.61
N HIS A 443 -3.32 27.75 7.49
CA HIS A 443 -2.17 28.49 6.97
C HIS A 443 -2.28 28.70 5.47
N HIS A 444 -1.83 29.88 5.02
CA HIS A 444 -1.67 30.21 3.62
C HIS A 444 -0.24 29.99 3.18
N LEU A 445 -0.05 29.65 1.91
CA LEU A 445 1.23 29.61 1.23
C LEU A 445 1.37 30.82 0.31
N HIS A 446 2.56 31.43 0.32
CA HIS A 446 2.92 32.49 -0.61
C HIS A 446 4.38 32.28 -1.02
N GLY A 447 4.58 31.53 -2.11
CA GLY A 447 5.90 30.99 -2.47
C GLY A 447 6.41 30.05 -1.37
N ASP A 448 7.60 30.30 -0.86
CA ASP A 448 8.21 29.56 0.27
C ASP A 448 7.89 30.11 1.66
N GLN A 449 7.08 31.17 1.73
CA GLN A 449 6.62 31.73 2.99
C GLN A 449 5.25 31.17 3.37
N ILE A 450 5.01 31.13 4.68
CA ILE A 450 3.69 30.80 5.22
C ILE A 450 3.08 32.02 5.90
N VAL A 451 1.75 32.08 5.87
CA VAL A 451 0.96 33.00 6.69
C VAL A 451 0.07 32.17 7.60
N LEU A 452 0.36 32.15 8.89
CA LEU A 452 -0.51 31.51 9.89
C LEU A 452 -1.73 32.39 10.11
N SER A 453 -2.93 31.82 10.07
CA SER A 453 -4.19 32.52 10.32
C SER A 453 -4.88 31.93 11.54
N TYR A 454 -5.09 32.76 12.56
CA TYR A 454 -5.72 32.36 13.81
C TYR A 454 -6.29 33.57 14.57
N ALA A 455 -7.16 33.33 15.53
CA ALA A 455 -7.63 34.35 16.46
C ALA A 455 -7.19 34.00 17.88
N ILE A 456 -6.62 34.98 18.59
CA ILE A 456 -6.38 34.89 20.03
C ILE A 456 -7.44 35.74 20.71
N ASP A 457 -8.17 35.16 21.66
CA ASP A 457 -9.15 35.91 22.43
C ASP A 457 -10.23 36.54 21.51
N GLY A 458 -10.52 35.92 20.35
CA GLY A 458 -11.44 36.43 19.34
C GLY A 458 -10.90 37.62 18.52
N ARG A 459 -9.60 37.93 18.62
CA ARG A 459 -8.92 38.95 17.82
C ARG A 459 -8.09 38.28 16.73
N GLU A 460 -8.47 38.51 15.48
CA GLU A 460 -7.81 37.94 14.29
C GLU A 460 -6.35 38.36 14.16
N ILE A 461 -5.49 37.39 13.85
CA ILE A 461 -4.05 37.53 13.67
C ILE A 461 -3.63 36.80 12.39
N LEU A 462 -2.87 37.52 11.55
CA LEU A 462 -2.04 36.90 10.52
C LEU A 462 -0.58 37.03 10.94
N GLU A 463 0.14 35.90 10.97
CA GLU A 463 1.54 35.83 11.37
C GLU A 463 2.41 35.27 10.25
N VAL A 464 3.49 35.99 9.93
CA VAL A 464 4.53 35.54 9.01
C VAL A 464 5.85 35.40 9.77
N PRO A 465 6.31 34.17 10.06
CA PRO A 465 7.64 33.94 10.59
C PRO A 465 8.69 33.95 9.48
N SER A 466 9.83 34.59 9.72
CA SER A 466 10.98 34.56 8.83
C SER A 466 12.30 34.57 9.60
N ALA A 467 13.33 33.92 9.06
CA ALA A 467 14.70 34.15 9.52
C ALA A 467 15.19 35.53 9.08
N ILE A 468 16.27 36.00 9.70
CA ILE A 468 16.97 37.22 9.29
C ILE A 468 18.32 36.81 8.71
N ASP A 469 18.59 37.21 7.47
CA ASP A 469 19.83 36.88 6.78
C ASP A 469 21.07 37.33 7.56
N GLY A 470 22.00 36.41 7.76
CA GLY A 470 23.27 36.67 8.44
C GLY A 470 23.18 36.81 9.97
N GLU A 471 22.01 36.62 10.58
CA GLU A 471 21.79 36.70 12.02
C GLU A 471 21.10 35.43 12.54
N THR A 472 21.46 34.96 13.74
CA THR A 472 20.67 33.91 14.42
C THR A 472 19.48 34.57 15.12
N ALA A 473 18.53 35.03 14.31
CA ALA A 473 17.34 35.75 14.75
C ALA A 473 16.11 35.34 13.94
N VAL A 474 14.93 35.49 14.55
CA VAL A 474 13.64 35.31 13.91
C VAL A 474 12.82 36.58 14.00
N ARG A 475 12.22 36.95 12.88
CA ARG A 475 11.20 38.00 12.77
C ARG A 475 9.83 37.35 12.70
N GLN A 476 8.92 37.81 13.54
CA GLN A 476 7.50 37.59 13.38
C GLN A 476 6.81 38.88 12.96
N THR A 477 6.26 38.89 11.75
CA THR A 477 5.43 39.99 11.25
C THR A 477 3.98 39.67 11.56
N LEU A 478 3.33 40.49 12.39
CA LEU A 478 1.95 40.29 12.82
C LEU A 478 1.05 41.37 12.25
N ARG A 479 -0.01 40.98 11.55
CA ARG A 479 -1.20 41.82 11.36
C ARG A 479 -2.21 41.43 12.42
N ILE A 480 -2.59 42.39 13.26
CA ILE A 480 -3.51 42.17 14.37
C ILE A 480 -4.72 43.06 14.16
N SER A 481 -5.89 42.45 13.97
CA SER A 481 -7.16 43.15 13.73
C SER A 481 -7.63 43.97 14.93
N PRO A 482 -8.65 44.83 14.81
CA PRO A 482 -9.25 45.51 15.96
C PRO A 482 -9.74 44.51 17.02
N GLY A 483 -9.64 44.86 18.30
CA GLY A 483 -10.06 43.94 19.36
C GLY A 483 -9.56 44.29 20.75
N LYS A 484 -9.77 43.38 21.71
CA LYS A 484 -9.30 43.53 23.09
C LYS A 484 -7.76 43.43 23.20
N SER A 485 -7.25 43.82 24.37
CA SER A 485 -5.81 43.73 24.66
C SER A 485 -5.34 42.28 24.63
N LEU A 486 -4.15 42.05 24.08
CA LEU A 486 -3.50 40.75 24.04
C LEU A 486 -2.20 40.76 24.86
N VAL A 487 -1.75 39.58 25.25
CA VAL A 487 -0.49 39.38 25.97
C VAL A 487 0.28 38.25 25.29
N LEU A 488 1.56 38.47 25.06
CA LEU A 488 2.46 37.51 24.42
C LEU A 488 3.74 37.42 25.25
N ALA A 489 4.08 36.24 25.75
CA ALA A 489 5.37 35.97 26.35
C ALA A 489 6.40 35.61 25.28
N ILE A 490 7.57 36.22 25.40
CA ILE A 490 8.72 36.13 24.51
C ILE A 490 9.92 35.70 25.36
N GLY A 491 10.90 35.07 24.73
CA GLY A 491 12.11 34.53 25.37
C GLY A 491 12.88 35.51 26.27
N PRO A 492 13.98 35.05 26.86
CA PRO A 492 14.71 35.82 27.87
C PRO A 492 15.39 37.09 27.33
N GLN A 493 15.56 37.19 26.01
CA GLN A 493 16.16 38.35 25.35
C GLN A 493 15.12 39.41 25.03
N GLN A 494 15.49 40.68 25.19
CA GLN A 494 14.59 41.79 24.88
C GLN A 494 14.31 41.84 23.37
N PRO A 495 13.04 41.80 22.94
CA PRO A 495 12.70 41.86 21.53
C PRO A 495 12.91 43.28 20.98
N GLN A 496 13.18 43.38 19.67
CA GLN A 496 13.02 44.62 18.93
C GLN A 496 11.61 44.65 18.33
N ILE A 497 10.82 45.66 18.68
CA ILE A 497 9.44 45.81 18.19
C ILE A 497 9.36 47.07 17.34
N THR A 498 8.92 46.94 16.09
CA THR A 498 8.79 48.07 15.15
C THR A 498 7.43 48.06 14.46
N GLY A 499 7.07 49.17 13.80
CA GLY A 499 5.79 49.34 13.10
C GLY A 499 4.81 50.20 13.88
N ASP A 500 3.53 49.84 13.87
CA ASP A 500 2.55 50.54 14.70
C ASP A 500 2.61 50.04 16.15
N THR A 501 3.60 50.54 16.87
CA THR A 501 3.87 50.19 18.28
C THR A 501 3.17 51.12 19.26
N THR A 502 2.24 51.96 18.79
CA THR A 502 1.50 52.90 19.64
C THR A 502 0.80 52.16 20.79
N GLY A 503 1.22 52.43 22.03
CA GLY A 503 0.67 51.81 23.24
C GLY A 503 1.11 50.36 23.52
N VAL A 504 2.00 49.78 22.70
CA VAL A 504 2.60 48.48 22.96
C VAL A 504 3.66 48.62 24.05
N THR A 505 3.63 47.76 25.05
CA THR A 505 4.62 47.75 26.14
C THR A 505 5.30 46.39 26.26
N SER A 506 6.59 46.37 26.55
CA SER A 506 7.36 45.15 26.84
C SER A 506 7.95 45.22 28.24
N THR A 507 7.69 44.24 29.10
CA THR A 507 8.22 44.17 30.48
C THR A 507 8.71 42.77 30.80
N LEU A 508 9.71 42.64 31.67
CA LEU A 508 10.18 41.33 32.13
C LEU A 508 9.26 40.76 33.22
N ASP A 509 8.85 39.50 33.11
CA ASP A 509 8.05 38.80 34.13
C ASP A 509 8.92 38.11 35.19
N GLU A 510 8.28 37.49 36.19
CA GLU A 510 8.94 36.76 37.27
C GLU A 510 9.74 35.54 36.78
N GLN A 511 9.40 35.00 35.61
CA GLN A 511 10.09 33.88 34.97
C GLN A 511 11.23 34.34 34.05
N GLN A 512 11.59 35.64 34.10
CA GLN A 512 12.62 36.26 33.25
C GLN A 512 12.30 36.17 31.76
N ARG A 513 11.02 36.27 31.40
CA ARG A 513 10.53 36.32 30.02
C ARG A 513 10.05 37.72 29.70
N TRP A 514 10.33 38.20 28.49
CA TRP A 514 9.77 39.48 28.05
C TRP A 514 8.31 39.31 27.66
N VAL A 515 7.43 40.07 28.30
CA VAL A 515 5.99 40.04 28.04
C VAL A 515 5.60 41.28 27.26
N VAL A 516 5.11 41.08 26.05
CA VAL A 516 4.57 42.12 25.18
C VAL A 516 3.07 42.22 25.41
N ARG A 517 2.62 43.42 25.79
CA ARG A 517 1.20 43.75 25.91
C ARG A 517 0.80 44.61 24.72
N ILE A 518 -0.17 44.10 23.98
CA ILE A 518 -0.73 44.76 22.80
C ILE A 518 -2.04 45.40 23.24
N PRO A 519 -2.22 46.72 23.06
CA PRO A 519 -3.38 47.41 23.59
C PRO A 519 -4.65 47.03 22.82
N ARG A 520 -5.79 47.43 23.38
CA ARG A 520 -7.07 47.44 22.66
C ARG A 520 -7.01 48.44 21.51
N ASP A 521 -7.48 48.03 20.34
CA ASP A 521 -7.49 48.87 19.13
C ASP A 521 -8.84 48.91 18.43
N LYS A 522 -9.03 49.99 17.65
CA LYS A 522 -10.16 50.17 16.73
C LYS A 522 -9.80 49.87 15.28
N ASP A 523 -8.52 49.92 14.93
CA ASP A 523 -7.99 49.67 13.60
C ASP A 523 -6.99 48.50 13.65
N ALA A 524 -6.77 47.84 12.52
CA ALA A 524 -5.76 46.80 12.44
C ALA A 524 -4.36 47.43 12.49
N ARG A 525 -3.43 46.78 13.19
CA ARG A 525 -2.02 47.20 13.25
C ARG A 525 -1.12 46.14 12.63
N VAL A 526 0.00 46.58 12.06
CA VAL A 526 1.08 45.70 11.62
C VAL A 526 2.33 46.00 12.43
N ILE A 527 2.84 44.99 13.12
CA ILE A 527 4.05 45.09 13.95
C ILE A 527 5.03 43.99 13.58
N ASP A 528 6.32 44.31 13.65
CA ASP A 528 7.39 43.32 13.61
C ASP A 528 7.91 43.08 15.02
N ILE A 529 8.09 41.82 15.38
CA ILE A 529 8.76 41.40 16.60
C ILE A 529 9.98 40.59 16.20
N VAL A 530 11.17 41.13 16.45
CA VAL A 530 12.44 40.46 16.18
C VAL A 530 13.03 39.94 17.48
N ARG A 531 13.35 38.64 17.49
CA ARG A 531 13.96 37.93 18.62
C ARG A 531 15.36 37.47 18.21
N PHE A 532 16.36 37.74 19.06
CA PHE A 532 17.77 37.44 18.81
C PHE A 532 18.27 36.30 19.71
N ALA A 533 19.15 35.45 19.20
CA ALA A 533 19.75 34.37 20.00
C ALA A 533 20.84 34.85 20.96
N ASP A 534 21.59 35.90 20.61
CA ASP A 534 22.75 36.37 21.36
C ASP A 534 22.38 37.45 22.40
N ALA A 535 22.91 37.30 23.62
CA ALA A 535 22.73 38.25 24.72
C ALA A 535 23.68 39.47 24.66
N GLU A 536 24.70 39.44 23.79
CA GLU A 536 25.83 40.40 23.81
C GLU A 536 25.62 41.72 23.06
N SER A 537 24.45 41.95 22.45
CA SER A 537 24.15 43.31 21.97
C SER A 537 23.72 44.19 23.14
N ASP A 538 24.70 44.91 23.69
CA ASP A 538 24.46 46.12 24.47
C ASP A 538 23.32 46.91 23.82
N SER A 539 22.40 47.47 24.61
CA SER A 539 21.22 48.18 24.07
C SER A 539 21.61 49.33 23.12
N SER A 540 22.85 49.80 23.20
CA SER A 540 23.48 50.80 22.31
C SER A 540 24.12 50.25 21.02
N THR A 541 24.26 48.93 20.84
CA THR A 541 24.85 48.29 19.65
C THR A 541 23.87 47.45 18.83
N ARG A 542 22.59 47.38 19.21
CA ARG A 542 21.55 46.76 18.38
C ARG A 542 21.50 47.45 17.02
N ARG A 543 21.86 46.70 15.97
CA ARG A 543 21.76 47.17 14.59
C ARG A 543 20.30 47.45 14.31
N ASP A 544 19.98 48.66 13.87
CA ASP A 544 18.67 48.95 13.30
C ASP A 544 18.58 48.17 11.98
N LEU A 545 17.97 46.98 12.06
CA LEU A 545 17.69 46.17 10.90
C LEU A 545 16.60 46.92 10.10
N ASN A 546 17.02 47.65 9.07
CA ASN A 546 16.12 48.34 8.15
C ASN A 546 15.38 47.32 7.27
N LEU A 547 14.52 46.51 7.89
CA LEU A 547 13.75 45.44 7.27
C LEU A 547 12.50 46.02 6.62
N GLU A 548 12.28 45.70 5.35
CA GLU A 548 11.04 46.04 4.67
C GLU A 548 9.85 45.33 5.34
N ARG A 549 8.78 46.07 5.66
CA ARG A 549 7.55 45.51 6.25
C ARG A 549 6.52 45.26 5.17
N VAL A 550 6.20 43.99 4.98
CA VAL A 550 5.06 43.54 4.18
C VAL A 550 3.88 43.33 5.12
N ASP A 551 2.70 43.82 4.74
CA ASP A 551 1.46 43.55 5.45
C ASP A 551 1.01 42.10 5.12
N PRO A 552 0.94 41.18 6.11
CA PRO A 552 0.54 39.79 5.89
C PRO A 552 -0.77 39.61 5.09
N ALA A 553 -1.69 40.58 5.14
CA ALA A 553 -2.94 40.51 4.36
C ALA A 553 -2.71 40.52 2.84
N LYS A 554 -1.53 40.92 2.35
CA LYS A 554 -1.18 40.89 0.92
C LYS A 554 -0.67 39.53 0.45
N MET A 555 -0.51 38.58 1.37
CA MET A 555 0.08 37.27 1.11
C MET A 555 -0.93 36.12 1.21
N ILE A 556 -2.23 36.42 1.30
CA ILE A 556 -3.30 35.43 1.48
C ILE A 556 -4.16 35.20 0.22
N GLU A 557 -3.80 35.81 -0.90
CA GLU A 557 -4.51 35.70 -2.19
C GLU A 557 -3.95 34.58 -3.10
N GLY A 558 -2.98 33.81 -2.59
CA GLY A 558 -2.21 32.81 -3.33
C GLY A 558 -0.81 33.30 -3.72
N GLY A 559 0.10 32.36 -3.90
CA GLY A 559 1.51 32.62 -4.23
C GLY A 559 1.86 32.33 -5.69
N ASP A 560 3.14 32.40 -6.01
CA ASP A 560 3.66 31.76 -7.23
C ASP A 560 3.67 30.23 -7.07
N LEU A 561 3.39 29.52 -8.16
CA LEU A 561 3.45 28.06 -8.24
C LEU A 561 4.77 27.49 -7.71
N ARG A 562 4.69 26.60 -6.72
CA ARG A 562 5.86 25.88 -6.18
C ARG A 562 6.16 24.62 -6.99
N TRP A 563 5.11 23.97 -7.50
CA TRP A 563 5.23 22.71 -8.22
C TRP A 563 4.72 22.84 -9.67
N PRO A 564 5.41 23.60 -10.54
CA PRO A 564 4.90 23.93 -11.87
C PRO A 564 4.83 22.72 -12.83
N GLN A 565 5.59 21.65 -12.57
CA GLN A 565 5.64 20.49 -13.45
C GLN A 565 4.36 19.65 -13.37
N THR A 566 3.84 19.26 -14.54
CA THR A 566 2.87 18.18 -14.67
C THR A 566 3.62 16.93 -15.11
N LEU A 567 3.44 15.82 -14.41
CA LEU A 567 4.06 14.54 -14.75
C LEU A 567 3.10 13.74 -15.63
N GLU A 568 3.62 13.12 -16.68
CA GLU A 568 2.82 12.35 -17.62
C GLU A 568 3.08 10.85 -17.49
N THR A 569 2.01 10.06 -17.51
CA THR A 569 2.08 8.59 -17.54
C THR A 569 1.07 8.02 -18.54
N VAL A 570 1.23 6.74 -18.86
CA VAL A 570 0.26 5.96 -19.64
C VAL A 570 -0.27 4.83 -18.76
N GLY A 571 -1.58 4.63 -18.72
CA GLY A 571 -2.20 3.49 -18.05
C GLY A 571 -2.20 2.24 -18.92
N TYR A 572 -2.47 1.10 -18.30
CA TYR A 572 -2.42 -0.21 -18.95
C TYR A 572 -3.73 -0.93 -18.79
N ARG A 573 -4.38 -1.31 -19.89
CA ARG A 573 -5.62 -2.09 -19.84
C ARG A 573 -5.34 -3.54 -19.45
N GLY A 574 -6.19 -4.10 -18.59
CA GLY A 574 -6.07 -5.48 -18.17
C GLY A 574 -6.32 -6.46 -19.33
N PHE A 575 -5.52 -7.52 -19.40
CA PHE A 575 -5.64 -8.58 -20.42
C PHE A 575 -6.71 -9.64 -20.09
N GLN A 576 -7.46 -9.49 -19.00
CA GLN A 576 -8.48 -10.45 -18.62
C GLN A 576 -9.62 -10.48 -19.65
N ASP A 577 -9.82 -11.64 -20.27
CA ASP A 577 -10.88 -11.84 -21.27
C ASP A 577 -12.22 -12.24 -20.63
N SER A 578 -12.63 -11.55 -19.56
CA SER A 578 -13.82 -11.88 -18.76
C SER A 578 -14.80 -10.70 -18.66
N ALA A 579 -15.90 -10.84 -17.91
CA ALA A 579 -16.87 -9.77 -17.66
C ALA A 579 -16.25 -8.50 -17.08
N TYR A 580 -15.18 -8.66 -16.30
CA TYR A 580 -14.40 -7.55 -15.76
C TYR A 580 -12.94 -7.66 -16.15
N ALA A 581 -12.29 -6.51 -16.35
CA ALA A 581 -10.85 -6.37 -16.49
C ALA A 581 -10.35 -5.38 -15.45
N VAL A 582 -9.11 -5.57 -15.00
CA VAL A 582 -8.46 -4.66 -14.05
C VAL A 582 -7.41 -3.88 -14.82
N ASP A 583 -7.70 -2.61 -15.09
CA ASP A 583 -6.76 -1.69 -15.72
C ASP A 583 -5.91 -1.00 -14.65
N THR A 584 -4.65 -0.71 -14.96
CA THR A 584 -3.71 -0.02 -14.08
C THR A 584 -3.62 1.46 -14.43
N ILE A 585 -3.88 2.33 -13.46
CA ILE A 585 -3.61 3.76 -13.56
C ILE A 585 -2.17 3.99 -13.11
N SER A 586 -1.29 4.20 -14.07
CA SER A 586 0.15 4.26 -13.80
C SER A 586 0.52 5.49 -12.98
N ILE A 587 1.22 5.24 -11.89
CA ILE A 587 1.77 6.25 -10.99
C ILE A 587 3.18 6.64 -11.48
N PRO A 588 3.59 7.92 -11.41
CA PRO A 588 4.96 8.32 -11.69
C PRO A 588 5.99 7.49 -10.91
N GLU A 589 7.08 7.11 -11.57
CA GLU A 589 8.16 6.35 -10.92
C GLU A 589 9.02 7.23 -10.01
N SER A 590 9.18 8.48 -10.41
CA SER A 590 9.89 9.52 -9.68
C SER A 590 9.20 10.86 -9.90
N SER A 591 9.61 11.84 -9.10
CA SER A 591 9.19 13.22 -9.23
C SER A 591 10.39 14.13 -8.96
N PRO A 592 10.43 15.37 -9.47
CA PRO A 592 11.46 16.35 -9.13
C PRO A 592 11.57 16.64 -7.62
N TRP A 593 10.55 16.28 -6.84
CA TRP A 593 10.40 16.58 -5.42
C TRP A 593 10.65 15.38 -4.51
N ASN A 594 11.11 14.25 -5.07
CA ASN A 594 11.33 12.98 -4.35
C ASN A 594 10.09 12.55 -3.53
N THR A 595 8.90 12.72 -4.12
CA THR A 595 7.65 12.29 -3.50
C THR A 595 7.52 10.78 -3.53
N TRP A 596 7.22 10.19 -2.38
CA TRP A 596 6.89 8.78 -2.28
C TRP A 596 5.38 8.55 -2.43
N PHE A 597 4.97 8.00 -3.58
CA PHE A 597 3.57 7.77 -3.94
C PHE A 597 2.91 6.58 -3.21
N ARG A 598 2.91 6.55 -1.87
CA ARG A 598 2.14 5.57 -1.09
C ARG A 598 0.66 5.96 -1.09
N THR A 599 -0.07 5.56 -2.13
CA THR A 599 -1.45 5.99 -2.39
C THR A 599 -2.41 5.45 -1.33
N SER A 600 -3.02 6.34 -0.55
CA SER A 600 -3.84 5.98 0.61
C SER A 600 -5.35 6.17 0.38
N ALA A 601 -5.75 7.14 -0.43
CA ALA A 601 -7.15 7.42 -0.73
C ALA A 601 -7.34 8.11 -2.08
N ILE A 602 -8.55 7.96 -2.64
CA ILE A 602 -8.97 8.61 -3.89
C ILE A 602 -10.38 9.15 -3.78
N ASP A 603 -10.69 10.18 -4.57
CA ASP A 603 -12.05 10.63 -4.89
C ASP A 603 -12.11 11.38 -6.23
N PHE A 604 -13.29 11.59 -6.77
CA PHE A 604 -13.47 12.20 -8.10
C PHE A 604 -14.08 13.59 -8.03
N PHE A 605 -13.55 14.48 -8.87
CA PHE A 605 -14.26 15.68 -9.28
C PHE A 605 -15.44 15.31 -10.20
N PRO A 606 -16.48 16.16 -10.29
CA PRO A 606 -17.62 15.92 -11.19
C PRO A 606 -17.22 15.77 -12.66
N ASP A 607 -16.09 16.35 -13.08
CA ASP A 607 -15.54 16.27 -14.44
C ASP A 607 -14.71 15.00 -14.71
N GLY A 608 -14.60 14.09 -13.74
CA GLY A 608 -13.86 12.84 -13.86
C GLY A 608 -12.36 12.94 -13.55
N ARG A 609 -11.84 14.14 -13.22
CA ARG A 609 -10.49 14.23 -12.63
C ARG A 609 -10.45 13.48 -11.30
N LEU A 610 -9.32 12.83 -11.04
CA LEU A 610 -9.10 12.01 -9.85
C LEU A 610 -8.23 12.78 -8.86
N ALA A 611 -8.71 12.94 -7.63
CA ALA A 611 -7.90 13.38 -6.50
C ALA A 611 -7.28 12.16 -5.81
N VAL A 612 -5.98 12.20 -5.52
CA VAL A 612 -5.22 11.09 -4.90
C VAL A 612 -4.46 11.61 -3.70
N ALA A 613 -4.69 11.03 -2.52
CA ALA A 613 -3.89 11.29 -1.32
C ALA A 613 -2.76 10.26 -1.17
N THR A 614 -1.62 10.69 -0.63
CA THR A 614 -0.51 9.81 -0.22
C THR A 614 -0.37 9.81 1.30
N VAL A 615 0.06 8.69 1.89
CA VAL A 615 0.44 8.62 3.33
C VAL A 615 1.54 9.64 3.64
N GLY A 616 2.35 9.99 2.64
CA GLY A 616 3.43 10.95 2.79
C GLY A 616 2.97 12.37 3.09
N GLY A 617 1.69 12.72 2.91
CA GLY A 617 1.17 14.06 3.14
C GLY A 617 0.82 14.86 1.89
N ASP A 618 0.78 14.22 0.71
CA ASP A 618 0.51 14.91 -0.56
C ASP A 618 -0.90 14.65 -1.08
N VAL A 619 -1.41 15.60 -1.86
CA VAL A 619 -2.56 15.42 -2.74
C VAL A 619 -2.16 15.72 -4.17
N TRP A 620 -2.57 14.84 -5.08
CA TRP A 620 -2.36 14.95 -6.52
C TRP A 620 -3.70 14.99 -7.25
N ILE A 621 -3.77 15.81 -8.30
CA ILE A 621 -4.88 15.80 -9.24
C ILE A 621 -4.40 15.09 -10.51
N VAL A 622 -5.14 14.06 -10.91
CA VAL A 622 -4.89 13.28 -12.12
C VAL A 622 -5.98 13.56 -13.14
N SER A 623 -5.58 14.07 -14.30
CA SER A 623 -6.46 14.30 -15.45
C SER A 623 -6.11 13.36 -16.60
N GLY A 624 -6.99 13.29 -17.62
CA GLY A 624 -6.84 12.34 -18.73
C GLY A 624 -7.16 10.89 -18.34
N VAL A 625 -7.94 10.69 -17.27
CA VAL A 625 -8.46 9.40 -16.85
C VAL A 625 -9.66 9.05 -17.74
N ASP A 626 -9.38 8.58 -18.95
CA ASP A 626 -10.37 8.20 -19.97
C ASP A 626 -10.34 6.69 -20.27
N ASP A 627 -11.05 6.24 -21.29
CA ASP A 627 -11.11 4.82 -21.66
C ASP A 627 -9.75 4.28 -22.14
N GLU A 628 -8.95 5.11 -22.81
CA GLU A 628 -7.68 4.71 -23.43
C GLU A 628 -6.49 4.78 -22.47
N LEU A 629 -6.56 5.65 -21.47
CA LEU A 629 -5.53 5.92 -20.45
C LEU A 629 -4.18 6.37 -21.04
N MET A 630 -4.18 7.02 -22.20
CA MET A 630 -2.94 7.34 -22.94
C MET A 630 -2.26 8.64 -22.52
N ASN A 631 -2.94 9.49 -21.76
CA ASN A 631 -2.47 10.83 -21.43
C ASN A 631 -2.81 11.19 -19.97
N LEU A 632 -2.39 10.34 -19.04
CA LEU A 632 -2.57 10.59 -17.62
C LEU A 632 -1.62 11.71 -17.20
N ARG A 633 -2.17 12.79 -16.64
CA ARG A 633 -1.42 13.96 -16.22
C ARG A 633 -1.59 14.19 -14.74
N TRP A 634 -0.48 14.12 -14.01
CA TRP A 634 -0.37 14.26 -12.57
C TRP A 634 0.15 15.65 -12.21
N LYS A 635 -0.70 16.45 -11.58
CA LYS A 635 -0.34 17.74 -11.00
C LYS A 635 -0.32 17.60 -9.48
N ARG A 636 0.80 17.92 -8.84
CA ARG A 636 0.88 18.00 -7.37
C ARG A 636 0.06 19.22 -6.95
N PHE A 637 -0.93 19.00 -6.10
CA PHE A 637 -1.87 20.02 -5.65
C PHE A 637 -1.55 20.51 -4.24
N ALA A 638 -1.17 19.60 -3.35
CA ALA A 638 -0.83 19.93 -1.96
C ALA A 638 0.26 19.00 -1.40
N GLY A 639 0.95 19.47 -0.36
CA GLY A 639 2.00 18.74 0.36
C GLY A 639 1.99 19.07 1.86
N GLY A 640 2.77 18.34 2.65
CA GLY A 640 3.02 18.70 4.06
C GLY A 640 1.92 18.34 5.05
N MET A 641 0.94 17.52 4.69
CA MET A 641 -0.15 17.09 5.58
C MET A 641 0.24 15.89 6.46
N TYR A 642 -0.46 15.74 7.59
CA TYR A 642 -0.13 14.74 8.61
C TYR A 642 -0.77 13.37 8.32
N GLU A 643 0.02 12.50 7.67
CA GLU A 643 -0.28 11.10 7.33
C GLU A 643 -1.75 10.83 6.87
N PRO A 644 -2.16 11.35 5.70
CA PRO A 644 -3.52 11.23 5.19
C PRO A 644 -4.00 9.80 4.89
N PHE A 645 -5.24 9.46 5.30
CA PHE A 645 -5.88 8.17 5.01
C PHE A 645 -7.35 8.25 4.55
N GLY A 646 -7.82 9.46 4.21
CA GLY A 646 -9.16 9.72 3.68
C GLY A 646 -9.18 10.99 2.83
N ILE A 647 -9.93 10.97 1.74
CA ILE A 647 -10.14 12.12 0.86
C ILE A 647 -11.60 12.14 0.37
N LYS A 648 -12.17 13.35 0.26
CA LYS A 648 -13.48 13.61 -0.34
C LYS A 648 -13.46 14.90 -1.15
N VAL A 649 -14.07 14.89 -2.33
CA VAL A 649 -14.36 16.10 -3.11
C VAL A 649 -15.82 16.48 -2.87
N VAL A 650 -16.04 17.65 -2.27
CA VAL A 650 -17.38 18.18 -1.99
C VAL A 650 -17.44 19.60 -2.54
N ASP A 651 -18.40 19.86 -3.42
CA ASP A 651 -18.58 21.16 -4.10
C ASP A 651 -17.29 21.67 -4.78
N GLY A 652 -16.52 20.75 -5.36
CA GLY A 652 -15.26 21.06 -6.05
C GLY A 652 -14.05 21.30 -5.12
N LEU A 653 -14.25 21.30 -3.80
CA LEU A 653 -13.17 21.43 -2.81
C LEU A 653 -12.71 20.07 -2.30
N ILE A 654 -11.41 19.95 -2.03
CA ILE A 654 -10.81 18.72 -1.51
C ILE A 654 -10.75 18.78 0.03
N TYR A 655 -11.32 17.76 0.66
CA TYR A 655 -11.25 17.52 2.10
C TYR A 655 -10.37 16.30 2.34
N VAL A 656 -9.43 16.43 3.27
CA VAL A 656 -8.43 15.40 3.60
C VAL A 656 -8.51 15.06 5.07
N THR A 657 -8.60 13.77 5.39
CA THR A 657 -8.51 13.28 6.77
C THR A 657 -7.05 13.05 7.13
N CYS A 658 -6.55 13.89 8.02
CA CYS A 658 -5.22 13.81 8.64
C CYS A 658 -5.34 13.24 10.05
N ARG A 659 -4.22 12.88 10.67
CA ARG A 659 -4.20 12.37 12.05
C ARG A 659 -4.68 13.37 13.10
N ASP A 660 -4.52 14.65 12.83
CA ASP A 660 -4.82 15.73 13.77
C ASP A 660 -6.03 16.59 13.39
N ARG A 661 -6.54 16.49 12.16
CA ARG A 661 -7.66 17.32 11.67
C ARG A 661 -8.29 16.80 10.39
N LEU A 662 -9.43 17.39 10.04
CA LEU A 662 -9.89 17.48 8.66
C LEU A 662 -9.34 18.77 8.06
N THR A 663 -8.57 18.65 6.98
CA THR A 663 -8.04 19.79 6.23
C THR A 663 -8.89 20.02 5.00
N ARG A 664 -9.30 21.27 4.75
CA ARG A 664 -9.94 21.67 3.49
C ARG A 664 -8.96 22.51 2.67
N LEU A 665 -8.72 22.10 1.43
CA LEU A 665 -7.74 22.71 0.55
C LEU A 665 -8.41 23.68 -0.42
N HIS A 666 -7.81 24.86 -0.58
CA HIS A 666 -8.29 25.89 -1.50
C HIS A 666 -7.18 26.34 -2.43
N ASP A 667 -7.50 26.42 -3.71
CA ASP A 667 -6.73 27.09 -4.76
C ASP A 667 -7.35 28.48 -4.94
N LEU A 668 -6.69 29.51 -4.41
CA LEU A 668 -7.26 30.86 -4.32
C LEU A 668 -7.01 31.67 -5.60
N ASN A 669 -5.94 31.34 -6.33
CA ASN A 669 -5.53 32.02 -7.57
C ASN A 669 -5.86 31.22 -8.85
N ASN A 670 -6.39 29.99 -8.72
CA ASN A 670 -6.72 29.04 -9.80
C ASN A 670 -5.52 28.58 -10.64
N ASP A 671 -4.35 28.41 -10.04
CA ASP A 671 -3.13 27.96 -10.71
C ASP A 671 -2.93 26.43 -10.68
N GLY A 672 -3.81 25.70 -10.00
CA GLY A 672 -3.75 24.26 -9.83
C GLY A 672 -2.90 23.79 -8.64
N GLU A 673 -2.65 24.66 -7.66
CA GLU A 673 -2.00 24.38 -6.38
C GLU A 673 -2.86 24.89 -5.20
N ALA A 674 -2.77 24.25 -4.04
CA ALA A 674 -3.48 24.69 -2.84
C ALA A 674 -2.71 25.83 -2.16
N ASP A 675 -3.33 26.99 -2.05
CA ASP A 675 -2.80 28.17 -1.36
C ASP A 675 -3.22 28.22 0.11
N PHE A 676 -4.40 27.70 0.46
CA PHE A 676 -4.91 27.74 1.82
C PHE A 676 -5.27 26.35 2.34
N TYR A 677 -4.60 25.97 3.43
CA TYR A 677 -4.80 24.72 4.15
C TYR A 677 -5.66 25.03 5.37
N GLU A 678 -6.96 25.01 5.16
CA GLU A 678 -7.93 25.34 6.19
C GLU A 678 -8.00 24.23 7.24
N ASN A 679 -7.96 24.63 8.50
CA ASN A 679 -8.35 23.81 9.64
C ASN A 679 -9.88 23.71 9.69
N PHE A 680 -10.48 22.94 8.77
CA PHE A 680 -11.93 22.78 8.71
C PHE A 680 -12.48 22.20 10.01
N SER A 681 -11.76 21.25 10.62
CA SER A 681 -12.10 20.74 11.94
C SER A 681 -10.89 20.09 12.62
N ALA A 682 -10.45 20.61 13.77
CA ALA A 682 -9.35 20.04 14.56
C ALA A 682 -9.79 18.83 15.40
N ASP A 683 -8.96 17.78 15.47
CA ASP A 683 -9.21 16.62 16.34
C ASP A 683 -8.95 16.96 17.81
N THR A 684 -9.88 16.57 18.66
CA THR A 684 -9.87 16.89 20.09
C THR A 684 -8.99 15.96 20.93
N ASP A 685 -8.44 14.92 20.32
CA ASP A 685 -7.61 13.93 21.00
C ASP A 685 -6.66 13.26 20.01
N VAL A 686 -5.50 13.88 19.78
CA VAL A 686 -4.49 13.38 18.83
C VAL A 686 -3.48 12.49 19.54
N SER A 687 -3.20 11.32 18.97
CA SER A 687 -2.28 10.33 19.52
C SER A 687 -0.89 10.47 18.91
N THR A 688 0.16 10.28 19.70
CA THR A 688 1.55 10.30 19.20
C THR A 688 2.04 8.96 18.68
N TYR A 689 1.32 7.87 18.94
CA TYR A 689 1.73 6.53 18.52
C TYR A 689 1.72 6.38 17.00
N PHE A 690 2.68 5.63 16.45
CA PHE A 690 2.90 5.53 15.00
C PHE A 690 1.72 4.96 14.20
N HIS A 691 0.85 4.15 14.80
CA HIS A 691 -0.21 3.41 14.11
C HIS A 691 -1.62 3.97 14.42
N ALA A 692 -1.69 5.19 14.95
CA ALA A 692 -2.92 5.84 15.40
C ALA A 692 -3.53 6.72 14.30
N PHE A 693 -3.94 6.13 13.20
CA PHE A 693 -4.52 6.87 12.07
C PHE A 693 -5.99 7.24 12.28
N ASN A 694 -6.39 8.29 11.56
CA ASN A 694 -7.78 8.58 11.23
C ASN A 694 -8.03 8.05 9.81
N PHE A 695 -8.89 7.05 9.69
CA PHE A 695 -9.12 6.30 8.46
C PHE A 695 -10.39 6.75 7.74
N ASP A 696 -10.29 6.76 6.41
CA ASP A 696 -11.38 6.99 5.47
C ASP A 696 -11.99 8.40 5.61
N LEU A 697 -12.84 8.76 4.65
CA LEU A 697 -13.66 9.96 4.73
C LEU A 697 -14.93 9.71 3.92
N GLN A 698 -16.08 9.81 4.58
CA GLN A 698 -17.40 9.65 3.96
C GLN A 698 -18.28 10.86 4.24
N THR A 699 -19.24 11.11 3.37
CA THR A 699 -20.25 12.16 3.55
C THR A 699 -21.64 11.57 3.44
N ASP A 700 -22.57 12.04 4.27
CA ASP A 700 -23.99 11.71 4.16
C ASP A 700 -24.75 12.73 3.31
N SER A 701 -26.02 12.44 3.02
CA SER A 701 -26.92 13.34 2.27
C SER A 701 -27.17 14.71 2.93
N GLN A 702 -26.83 14.86 4.22
CA GLN A 702 -26.93 16.11 4.97
C GLN A 702 -25.62 16.91 4.97
N GLY A 703 -24.57 16.40 4.30
CA GLY A 703 -23.25 17.04 4.21
C GLY A 703 -22.36 16.83 5.45
N ASN A 704 -22.73 15.92 6.37
CA ASN A 704 -21.86 15.60 7.50
C ASN A 704 -20.69 14.73 7.04
N PHE A 705 -19.53 14.88 7.67
CA PHE A 705 -18.35 14.08 7.41
C PHE A 705 -18.18 12.98 8.45
N TYR A 706 -17.66 11.83 8.04
CA TYR A 706 -17.41 10.69 8.90
C TYR A 706 -16.01 10.11 8.65
N TYR A 707 -15.31 9.77 9.72
CA TYR A 707 -14.05 9.03 9.67
C TYR A 707 -13.91 8.09 10.88
N ALA A 708 -13.05 7.07 10.77
CA ALA A 708 -12.83 6.07 11.81
C ALA A 708 -11.48 6.29 12.53
N LYS A 709 -11.47 6.26 13.86
CA LYS A 709 -10.24 6.34 14.68
C LYS A 709 -9.79 4.94 15.10
N ALA A 710 -8.48 4.70 15.03
CA ALA A 710 -7.88 3.49 15.57
C ALA A 710 -8.14 3.32 17.08
N GLY A 711 -8.28 2.07 17.53
CA GLY A 711 -8.34 1.71 18.94
C GLY A 711 -7.02 1.18 19.48
N GLN A 712 -6.35 0.30 18.73
CA GLN A 712 -5.06 -0.26 19.13
C GLN A 712 -3.89 0.65 18.74
N TYR A 713 -2.80 0.59 19.53
CA TYR A 713 -1.59 1.40 19.32
C TYR A 713 -1.90 2.88 19.33
N THR A 714 -2.77 3.27 20.25
CA THR A 714 -3.17 4.64 20.48
C THR A 714 -3.06 4.92 21.98
N ASP A 715 -2.88 6.18 22.30
CA ASP A 715 -3.05 6.68 23.65
C ASP A 715 -4.35 7.48 23.82
N TYR A 716 -5.25 7.47 22.83
CA TYR A 716 -6.56 8.15 22.87
C TYR A 716 -7.32 7.90 24.19
N LYS A 717 -8.04 8.93 24.66
CA LYS A 717 -9.01 8.85 25.76
C LYS A 717 -10.16 7.92 25.40
N LEU A 718 -10.66 8.05 24.16
CA LEU A 718 -11.66 7.16 23.59
C LEU A 718 -11.07 6.42 22.38
N ALA A 719 -10.53 5.24 22.65
CA ALA A 719 -9.97 4.38 21.63
C ALA A 719 -11.07 3.74 20.77
N GLY A 720 -10.90 3.79 19.44
CA GLY A 720 -11.70 2.98 18.52
C GLY A 720 -13.13 3.48 18.35
N ALA A 721 -13.34 4.45 17.46
CA ALA A 721 -14.64 5.08 17.28
C ALA A 721 -14.87 5.56 15.85
N ILE A 722 -16.14 5.79 15.49
CA ILE A 722 -16.50 6.59 14.31
C ILE A 722 -16.86 7.99 14.78
N VAL A 723 -16.22 8.98 14.20
CA VAL A 723 -16.44 10.40 14.46
C VAL A 723 -17.34 10.96 13.36
N LYS A 724 -18.37 11.71 13.76
CA LYS A 724 -19.20 12.55 12.89
C LYS A 724 -18.80 14.01 13.08
N VAL A 725 -18.57 14.72 11.98
CA VAL A 725 -18.32 16.16 11.94
C VAL A 725 -19.46 16.83 11.17
N SER A 726 -19.98 17.94 11.68
CA SER A 726 -21.04 18.70 11.01
C SER A 726 -20.59 19.30 9.67
N PRO A 727 -21.52 19.68 8.77
CA PRO A 727 -21.18 20.22 7.46
C PRO A 727 -20.39 21.54 7.51
N ASP A 728 -20.47 22.25 8.65
CA ASP A 728 -19.71 23.48 8.91
C ASP A 728 -18.39 23.24 9.64
N GLY A 729 -18.04 21.98 9.97
CA GLY A 729 -16.80 21.62 10.65
C GLY A 729 -16.78 21.87 12.17
N LYS A 730 -17.78 22.57 12.71
CA LYS A 730 -17.74 23.14 14.08
C LYS A 730 -18.12 22.18 15.19
N THR A 731 -18.90 21.15 14.89
CA THR A 731 -19.37 20.20 15.90
C THR A 731 -18.93 18.79 15.59
N ARG A 732 -18.62 18.04 16.65
CA ARG A 732 -18.15 16.67 16.59
C ARG A 732 -18.97 15.80 17.53
N SER A 733 -19.27 14.59 17.09
CA SER A 733 -19.95 13.60 17.93
C SER A 733 -19.45 12.19 17.61
N ILE A 734 -19.60 11.29 18.58
CA ILE A 734 -19.23 9.89 18.43
C ILE A 734 -20.45 9.11 17.98
N VAL A 735 -20.34 8.41 16.85
CA VAL A 735 -21.41 7.56 16.32
C VAL A 735 -21.42 6.21 17.04
N CYS A 736 -20.26 5.56 17.15
CA CYS A 736 -20.10 4.26 17.78
C CYS A 736 -18.68 4.06 18.33
N THR A 737 -18.49 3.00 19.11
CA THR A 737 -17.19 2.66 19.72
C THR A 737 -16.84 1.17 19.57
N GLY A 738 -15.68 0.76 20.09
CA GLY A 738 -15.26 -0.64 20.13
C GLY A 738 -14.66 -1.14 18.84
N LEU A 739 -13.93 -0.27 18.13
CA LEU A 739 -13.16 -0.63 16.93
C LEU A 739 -11.68 -0.78 17.27
N ARG A 740 -10.98 -1.77 16.70
CA ARG A 740 -9.56 -2.03 16.97
C ARG A 740 -8.65 -1.28 16.01
N THR A 741 -8.73 -1.59 14.73
CA THR A 741 -7.98 -0.96 13.63
C THR A 741 -8.91 -0.90 12.42
N PRO A 742 -9.89 0.03 12.44
CA PRO A 742 -10.93 0.11 11.43
C PRO A 742 -10.39 0.82 10.19
N ASN A 743 -9.55 0.13 9.42
CA ASN A 743 -8.88 0.73 8.27
C ASN A 743 -9.87 1.23 7.22
N GLY A 744 -11.07 0.66 7.10
CA GLY A 744 -11.99 1.02 6.03
C GLY A 744 -13.43 1.25 6.48
N MET A 745 -14.06 2.23 5.85
CA MET A 745 -15.47 2.55 6.04
C MET A 745 -16.17 2.61 4.68
N GLY A 746 -17.50 2.64 4.70
CA GLY A 746 -18.33 2.93 3.55
C GLY A 746 -19.65 3.54 4.01
N ILE A 747 -20.44 4.00 3.05
CA ILE A 747 -21.78 4.51 3.28
C ILE A 747 -22.74 3.87 2.26
N LEU A 748 -23.91 3.48 2.73
CA LEU A 748 -25.00 2.96 1.92
C LEU A 748 -25.84 4.12 1.35
N PRO A 749 -26.65 3.89 0.29
CA PRO A 749 -27.51 4.92 -0.28
C PRO A 749 -28.53 5.54 0.69
N ASP A 750 -28.81 4.86 1.82
CA ASP A 750 -29.70 5.31 2.88
C ASP A 750 -28.96 5.97 4.07
N ASP A 751 -27.73 6.46 3.82
CA ASP A 751 -26.82 7.09 4.79
C ASP A 751 -26.34 6.19 5.94
N ARG A 752 -26.71 4.90 5.96
CA ARG A 752 -26.17 3.98 6.96
C ARG A 752 -24.70 3.71 6.68
N LEU A 753 -23.88 3.81 7.72
CA LEU A 753 -22.44 3.58 7.63
C LEU A 753 -22.12 2.09 7.75
N THR A 754 -21.07 1.66 7.06
CA THR A 754 -20.44 0.35 7.27
C THR A 754 -18.99 0.55 7.65
N VAL A 755 -18.46 -0.27 8.56
CA VAL A 755 -17.05 -0.18 8.95
C VAL A 755 -16.46 -1.56 9.08
N SER A 756 -15.30 -1.78 8.46
CA SER A 756 -14.53 -2.99 8.66
C SER A 756 -13.58 -2.87 9.84
N ASP A 757 -13.18 -4.01 10.39
CA ASP A 757 -12.19 -4.04 11.47
C ASP A 757 -11.34 -5.31 11.37
N ASN A 758 -10.06 -5.18 11.71
CA ASN A 758 -9.10 -6.25 11.50
C ASN A 758 -9.01 -7.17 12.72
N GLN A 759 -8.80 -8.46 12.47
CA GLN A 759 -8.50 -9.45 13.49
C GLN A 759 -7.33 -9.03 14.39
N GLY A 760 -7.48 -9.30 15.70
CA GLY A 760 -6.41 -9.19 16.68
C GLY A 760 -6.95 -9.26 18.10
N THR A 761 -6.36 -8.52 19.04
CA THR A 761 -6.81 -8.58 20.45
C THR A 761 -8.26 -8.13 20.57
N TRP A 762 -9.09 -8.90 21.28
CA TRP A 762 -10.54 -8.67 21.35
C TRP A 762 -11.30 -8.74 20.02
N MET A 763 -10.64 -8.99 18.89
CA MET A 763 -11.23 -9.08 17.55
C MET A 763 -10.99 -10.49 17.01
N PRO A 764 -11.96 -11.41 17.16
CA PRO A 764 -11.73 -12.84 16.89
C PRO A 764 -11.34 -13.16 15.45
N ALA A 765 -11.95 -12.43 14.51
CA ALA A 765 -11.70 -12.48 13.08
C ALA A 765 -11.94 -11.08 12.50
N SER A 766 -11.49 -10.84 11.27
CA SER A 766 -11.84 -9.61 10.56
C SER A 766 -13.34 -9.59 10.28
N LYS A 767 -13.92 -8.40 10.06
CA LYS A 767 -15.37 -8.28 9.92
C LYS A 767 -15.77 -6.99 9.20
N VAL A 768 -17.01 -6.98 8.72
CA VAL A 768 -17.72 -5.75 8.30
C VAL A 768 -18.92 -5.57 9.21
N ASN A 769 -19.05 -4.39 9.82
CA ASN A 769 -20.15 -4.02 10.69
C ASN A 769 -21.10 -3.08 9.94
N LEU A 770 -22.40 -3.22 10.16
CA LEU A 770 -23.38 -2.18 9.84
C LEU A 770 -23.55 -1.29 11.08
N VAL A 771 -23.17 -0.03 10.96
CA VAL A 771 -23.01 0.88 12.10
C VAL A 771 -24.37 1.36 12.60
N LYS A 772 -24.61 1.15 13.89
CA LYS A 772 -25.69 1.70 14.68
C LYS A 772 -25.19 2.82 15.61
N PRO A 773 -25.93 3.95 15.74
CA PRO A 773 -25.64 4.95 16.75
C PRO A 773 -25.59 4.34 18.16
N GLY A 774 -24.54 4.66 18.92
CA GLY A 774 -24.29 4.12 20.26
C GLY A 774 -23.77 2.68 20.28
N GLY A 775 -23.57 2.03 19.13
CA GLY A 775 -23.11 0.64 19.05
C GLY A 775 -21.70 0.44 19.60
N PHE A 776 -21.44 -0.77 20.10
CA PHE A 776 -20.14 -1.22 20.57
C PHE A 776 -19.69 -2.47 19.80
N TYR A 777 -18.63 -2.36 19.01
CA TYR A 777 -18.19 -3.44 18.11
C TYR A 777 -17.10 -4.35 18.70
N GLY A 778 -16.92 -4.38 20.02
CA GLY A 778 -16.22 -5.49 20.68
C GLY A 778 -14.73 -5.29 20.98
N TYR A 779 -14.05 -4.31 20.41
CA TYR A 779 -12.66 -4.05 20.81
C TYR A 779 -12.63 -3.45 22.22
N VAL A 780 -11.84 -4.06 23.10
CA VAL A 780 -11.60 -3.58 24.45
C VAL A 780 -10.14 -3.18 24.56
N GLN A 781 -9.88 -1.98 25.04
CA GLN A 781 -8.53 -1.43 25.10
C GLN A 781 -7.70 -2.14 26.17
N ASN A 782 -6.82 -3.04 25.73
CA ASN A 782 -5.85 -3.71 26.60
C ASN A 782 -4.57 -2.86 26.72
N LYS A 783 -4.59 -1.85 27.60
CA LYS A 783 -3.33 -1.34 28.15
C LYS A 783 -2.85 -2.36 29.20
N LYS A 784 -1.56 -2.70 29.25
CA LYS A 784 -0.97 -3.12 30.53
C LYS A 784 -1.20 -1.95 31.50
N GLY A 785 -2.24 -2.05 32.32
CA GLY A 785 -2.76 -0.94 33.11
C GLY A 785 -4.18 -0.44 32.78
N GLY A 786 -5.02 -1.20 32.06
CA GLY A 786 -6.50 -1.18 32.15
C GLY A 786 -7.29 0.09 31.78
N ALA A 787 -6.95 0.82 30.72
CA ALA A 787 -7.74 2.00 30.33
C ALA A 787 -9.07 1.63 29.61
N TRP A 788 -10.20 2.09 30.16
CA TRP A 788 -11.48 2.32 29.48
C TRP A 788 -12.12 3.48 30.23
N ALA A 789 -12.44 4.60 29.56
CA ALA A 789 -13.21 5.68 30.19
C ALA A 789 -13.90 6.58 29.15
N PRO A 790 -15.20 6.36 28.87
CA PRO A 790 -16.03 7.36 28.19
C PRO A 790 -16.38 8.58 29.07
N ASP A 791 -15.78 8.75 30.26
CA ASP A 791 -16.17 9.74 31.27
C ASP A 791 -15.07 10.70 31.73
N GLY A 792 -13.95 10.80 31.01
CA GLY A 792 -12.93 11.80 31.33
C GLY A 792 -12.05 11.48 32.54
N GLY A 793 -11.86 10.19 32.87
CA GLY A 793 -10.79 9.77 33.79
C GLY A 793 -11.24 9.46 35.23
N ARG A 794 -12.50 9.06 35.44
CA ARG A 794 -13.00 8.63 36.77
C ARG A 794 -12.90 7.13 37.03
N ILE A 795 -12.44 6.33 36.06
CA ILE A 795 -12.42 4.87 36.19
C ILE A 795 -11.06 4.35 36.66
N ASP A 796 -11.09 3.65 37.79
CA ASP A 796 -10.03 2.76 38.27
C ASP A 796 -9.84 1.61 37.28
N VAL A 797 -8.69 1.60 36.61
CA VAL A 797 -8.28 0.65 35.58
C VAL A 797 -8.26 -0.82 36.04
N LYS A 798 -8.29 -1.07 37.35
CA LYS A 798 -8.43 -2.42 37.93
C LYS A 798 -9.89 -2.86 38.10
N LYS A 799 -10.86 -1.97 37.82
CA LYS A 799 -12.31 -2.18 38.00
C LYS A 799 -13.12 -2.11 36.70
N VAL A 800 -12.49 -1.78 35.56
CA VAL A 800 -13.16 -1.86 34.25
C VAL A 800 -13.45 -3.34 33.97
N VAL A 801 -14.74 -3.67 33.90
CA VAL A 801 -15.21 -4.98 33.44
C VAL A 801 -15.60 -4.85 31.97
N PRO A 802 -14.96 -5.60 31.04
CA PRO A 802 -15.41 -5.67 29.66
C PRO A 802 -16.92 -5.93 29.58
N PRO A 803 -17.65 -5.32 28.62
CA PRO A 803 -19.05 -5.64 28.41
C PRO A 803 -19.25 -7.15 28.28
N LYS A 804 -20.42 -7.66 28.70
CA LYS A 804 -20.71 -9.11 28.58
C LYS A 804 -20.88 -9.56 27.12
N THR A 805 -21.10 -8.62 26.20
CA THR A 805 -21.33 -8.85 24.78
C THR A 805 -21.06 -7.57 23.97
N PHE A 806 -21.16 -7.65 22.65
CA PHE A 806 -20.96 -6.56 21.70
C PHE A 806 -21.92 -6.72 20.50
N ASP A 807 -22.14 -5.64 19.76
CA ASP A 807 -22.98 -5.63 18.56
C ASP A 807 -22.38 -6.52 17.47
N GLN A 808 -23.19 -7.45 16.97
CA GLN A 808 -22.73 -8.42 16.00
C GLN A 808 -22.52 -7.77 14.61
N PRO A 809 -21.45 -8.16 13.88
CA PRO A 809 -21.17 -7.61 12.56
C PRO A 809 -22.17 -8.10 11.52
N LEU A 810 -22.20 -7.43 10.37
CA LEU A 810 -22.93 -7.91 9.19
C LEU A 810 -22.35 -9.24 8.70
N ILE A 811 -21.02 -9.35 8.69
CA ILE A 811 -20.29 -10.55 8.31
C ILE A 811 -18.93 -10.65 9.02
N TRP A 812 -18.58 -11.86 9.45
CA TRP A 812 -17.23 -12.25 9.84
C TRP A 812 -16.45 -12.73 8.61
N MET A 813 -15.14 -12.53 8.62
CA MET A 813 -14.23 -12.95 7.56
C MET A 813 -13.05 -13.69 8.19
N PRO A 814 -12.88 -14.98 7.88
CA PRO A 814 -11.73 -15.77 8.33
C PRO A 814 -10.40 -15.15 7.91
N GLN A 815 -9.33 -15.44 8.64
CA GLN A 815 -8.03 -14.80 8.43
C GLN A 815 -7.44 -15.07 7.05
N GLU A 816 -7.63 -16.29 6.55
CA GLU A 816 -7.25 -16.73 5.22
C GLU A 816 -8.08 -16.06 4.11
N VAL A 817 -9.25 -15.51 4.46
CA VAL A 817 -10.10 -14.75 3.54
C VAL A 817 -9.72 -13.29 3.54
N ASP A 818 -9.59 -12.70 4.71
CA ASP A 818 -9.16 -11.33 4.87
C ASP A 818 -8.52 -11.10 6.25
N ASN A 819 -7.18 -11.07 6.28
CA ASN A 819 -6.42 -10.81 7.50
C ASN A 819 -6.33 -9.33 7.87
N SER A 820 -6.60 -8.43 6.92
CA SER A 820 -6.52 -6.98 7.11
C SER A 820 -7.49 -6.30 6.18
N SER A 821 -8.58 -5.82 6.75
CA SER A 821 -9.69 -5.28 5.98
C SER A 821 -9.40 -3.89 5.44
N GLY A 822 -10.01 -3.59 4.29
CA GLY A 822 -10.08 -2.26 3.69
C GLY A 822 -11.49 -1.68 3.74
N GLY A 823 -11.76 -0.65 2.93
CA GLY A 823 -13.02 0.08 2.84
C GLY A 823 -14.18 -0.69 2.22
N GLN A 824 -15.36 -0.07 2.23
CA GLN A 824 -16.52 -0.55 1.53
C GLN A 824 -16.99 0.50 0.53
N VAL A 825 -17.52 0.05 -0.59
CA VAL A 825 -18.06 0.92 -1.64
C VAL A 825 -19.37 0.34 -2.14
N PHE A 826 -20.40 1.18 -2.21
CA PHE A 826 -21.64 0.82 -2.89
C PHE A 826 -21.57 1.35 -4.32
N VAL A 827 -21.72 0.47 -5.31
CA VAL A 827 -21.66 0.85 -6.73
C VAL A 827 -23.06 0.79 -7.31
N ASP A 828 -23.74 1.92 -7.39
CA ASP A 828 -25.12 2.00 -7.92
C ASP A 828 -25.18 2.24 -9.44
N ASP A 829 -24.04 2.54 -10.06
CA ASP A 829 -23.99 2.85 -11.48
C ASP A 829 -24.15 1.59 -12.34
N SER A 830 -25.28 1.51 -13.05
CA SER A 830 -25.61 0.40 -13.96
C SER A 830 -24.59 0.14 -15.08
N ARG A 831 -23.78 1.15 -15.45
CA ARG A 831 -22.69 0.99 -16.44
C ARG A 831 -21.59 0.04 -15.95
N TRP A 832 -21.53 -0.21 -14.64
CA TRP A 832 -20.60 -1.16 -14.05
C TRP A 832 -21.07 -2.63 -14.16
N GLY A 833 -22.22 -2.87 -14.79
CA GLY A 833 -22.65 -4.21 -15.17
C GLY A 833 -23.25 -5.04 -14.04
N PRO A 834 -23.15 -6.38 -14.08
CA PRO A 834 -23.93 -7.29 -13.24
C PRO A 834 -23.74 -7.16 -11.72
N LEU A 835 -22.63 -6.59 -11.27
CA LEU A 835 -22.35 -6.36 -9.84
C LEU A 835 -22.83 -4.99 -9.32
N ALA A 836 -23.41 -4.14 -10.17
CA ALA A 836 -24.03 -2.89 -9.74
C ALA A 836 -25.19 -3.14 -8.75
N GLY A 837 -25.48 -2.15 -7.90
CA GLY A 837 -26.45 -2.20 -6.81
C GLY A 837 -25.99 -2.98 -5.58
N ARG A 838 -24.68 -3.21 -5.41
CA ARG A 838 -24.13 -4.03 -4.32
C ARG A 838 -23.12 -3.28 -3.47
N LEU A 839 -23.04 -3.70 -2.21
CA LEU A 839 -21.97 -3.34 -1.31
C LEU A 839 -20.77 -4.24 -1.59
N LEU A 840 -19.63 -3.61 -1.88
CA LEU A 840 -18.35 -4.28 -2.09
C LEU A 840 -17.43 -4.04 -0.91
N HIS A 841 -16.53 -4.98 -0.68
CA HIS A 841 -15.51 -4.91 0.36
C HIS A 841 -14.12 -5.06 -0.26
N THR A 842 -13.22 -4.12 0.01
CA THR A 842 -11.81 -4.20 -0.40
C THR A 842 -10.98 -4.83 0.72
N SER A 843 -10.08 -5.76 0.40
CA SER A 843 -9.13 -6.33 1.35
C SER A 843 -7.74 -5.74 1.17
N PHE A 844 -7.23 -5.10 2.22
CA PHE A 844 -5.86 -4.61 2.28
C PHE A 844 -4.87 -5.78 2.40
N GLY A 845 -5.24 -6.80 3.17
CA GLY A 845 -4.39 -7.93 3.47
C GLY A 845 -4.15 -8.85 2.28
N GLN A 846 -5.19 -9.10 1.49
CA GLN A 846 -5.12 -10.01 0.35
C GLN A 846 -4.98 -9.27 -0.98
N GLY A 847 -5.28 -7.97 -1.06
CA GLY A 847 -5.33 -7.28 -2.35
C GLY A 847 -6.43 -7.87 -3.23
N SER A 848 -7.62 -8.08 -2.64
CA SER A 848 -8.78 -8.70 -3.28
C SER A 848 -10.02 -7.84 -3.06
N LEU A 849 -11.00 -7.98 -3.95
CA LEU A 849 -12.31 -7.38 -3.84
C LEU A 849 -13.35 -8.46 -3.56
N PHE A 850 -14.42 -8.12 -2.85
CA PHE A 850 -15.52 -9.04 -2.55
C PHE A 850 -16.85 -8.33 -2.73
N TYR A 851 -17.91 -9.07 -3.07
CA TYR A 851 -19.28 -8.54 -3.10
C TYR A 851 -20.13 -9.22 -2.03
N LEU A 852 -20.97 -8.42 -1.37
CA LEU A 852 -21.83 -8.87 -0.27
C LEU A 852 -23.27 -9.05 -0.76
N MET A 853 -23.95 -10.04 -0.17
CA MET A 853 -25.39 -10.26 -0.30
C MET A 853 -26.01 -10.16 1.09
N LYS A 854 -26.68 -9.03 1.35
CA LYS A 854 -27.29 -8.73 2.65
C LYS A 854 -28.66 -9.40 2.79
N GLN A 855 -29.01 -9.75 4.02
CA GLN A 855 -30.32 -10.24 4.40
C GLN A 855 -30.69 -9.73 5.80
N GLU A 856 -31.94 -9.28 5.97
CA GLU A 856 -32.52 -8.98 7.27
C GLU A 856 -33.55 -10.05 7.65
N ILE A 857 -33.44 -10.61 8.86
CA ILE A 857 -34.43 -11.55 9.42
C ILE A 857 -34.82 -11.07 10.82
N GLY A 858 -36.06 -10.58 10.95
CA GLY A 858 -36.61 -10.15 12.24
C GLY A 858 -35.83 -9.00 12.88
N GLY A 859 -35.40 -8.00 12.07
CA GLY A 859 -34.59 -6.87 12.53
C GLY A 859 -33.11 -7.17 12.75
N VAL A 860 -32.65 -8.39 12.44
CA VAL A 860 -31.23 -8.79 12.52
C VAL A 860 -30.65 -8.85 11.12
N GLU A 861 -29.66 -8.00 10.88
CA GLU A 861 -28.92 -7.91 9.61
C GLU A 861 -27.77 -8.91 9.61
N GLN A 862 -27.60 -9.62 8.49
CA GLN A 862 -26.53 -10.57 8.24
C GLN A 862 -26.18 -10.58 6.74
N ALA A 863 -25.05 -11.15 6.35
CA ALA A 863 -24.69 -11.24 4.95
C ALA A 863 -23.93 -12.52 4.61
N SER A 864 -23.85 -12.80 3.31
CA SER A 864 -22.83 -13.63 2.71
C SER A 864 -21.88 -12.81 1.85
N LEU A 865 -20.70 -13.38 1.58
CA LEU A 865 -19.57 -12.79 0.87
C LEU A 865 -19.05 -13.78 -0.16
N VAL A 866 -18.75 -13.29 -1.36
CA VAL A 866 -18.06 -14.04 -2.41
C VAL A 866 -16.93 -13.18 -2.97
N LYS A 867 -15.82 -13.82 -3.32
CA LYS A 867 -14.64 -13.15 -3.87
C LYS A 867 -14.93 -12.65 -5.29
N PHE A 868 -14.45 -11.46 -5.62
CA PHE A 868 -14.35 -10.99 -6.99
C PHE A 868 -13.28 -11.82 -7.74
N PRO A 869 -13.48 -12.15 -9.03
CA PRO A 869 -12.64 -13.11 -9.76
C PRO A 869 -11.21 -12.63 -10.10
N HIS A 870 -10.84 -11.40 -9.73
CA HIS A 870 -9.50 -10.86 -9.98
C HIS A 870 -8.89 -10.28 -8.70
N ASP A 871 -7.56 -10.33 -8.65
CA ASP A 871 -6.76 -9.74 -7.57
C ASP A 871 -6.01 -8.50 -8.06
N PHE A 872 -5.41 -7.77 -7.11
CA PHE A 872 -4.73 -6.50 -7.32
C PHE A 872 -3.29 -6.57 -6.82
N ASP A 873 -2.34 -5.91 -7.48
CA ASP A 873 -0.93 -5.99 -7.04
C ASP A 873 -0.64 -5.23 -5.74
N THR A 874 -1.63 -4.56 -5.13
CA THR A 874 -1.49 -3.86 -3.84
C THR A 874 -2.62 -4.22 -2.88
N GLY A 875 -2.43 -3.93 -1.59
CA GLY A 875 -3.47 -4.02 -0.58
C GLY A 875 -4.53 -2.94 -0.75
N ILE A 876 -5.55 -3.21 -1.58
CA ILE A 876 -6.61 -2.23 -1.85
C ILE A 876 -7.45 -1.96 -0.60
N MET A 877 -7.69 -0.67 -0.32
CA MET A 877 -8.41 -0.26 0.89
C MET A 877 -9.38 0.91 0.69
N ARG A 878 -9.38 1.55 -0.48
CA ARG A 878 -10.36 2.60 -0.81
C ARG A 878 -10.90 2.37 -2.21
N GLY A 879 -12.21 2.56 -2.38
CA GLY A 879 -12.87 2.47 -3.66
C GLY A 879 -13.80 3.66 -3.90
N ARG A 880 -13.89 4.13 -5.14
CA ARG A 880 -14.78 5.21 -5.61
C ARG A 880 -15.24 4.95 -7.04
N VAL A 881 -16.47 5.33 -7.35
CA VAL A 881 -17.01 5.26 -8.71
C VAL A 881 -16.69 6.57 -9.41
N ASN A 882 -16.12 6.51 -10.62
CA ASN A 882 -15.92 7.70 -11.43
C ASN A 882 -17.28 8.14 -12.02
N PRO A 883 -17.72 9.39 -11.78
CA PRO A 883 -19.02 9.85 -12.25
C PRO A 883 -19.13 9.88 -13.79
N VAL A 884 -18.00 10.04 -14.50
CA VAL A 884 -17.99 10.19 -15.96
C VAL A 884 -18.14 8.85 -16.68
N ASP A 885 -17.42 7.80 -16.28
CA ASP A 885 -17.44 6.50 -16.96
C ASP A 885 -18.27 5.42 -16.22
N GLY A 886 -18.65 5.68 -14.97
CA GLY A 886 -19.42 4.76 -14.13
C GLY A 886 -18.64 3.54 -13.65
N GLN A 887 -17.31 3.52 -13.81
CA GLN A 887 -16.46 2.40 -13.43
C GLN A 887 -15.94 2.56 -11.99
N LEU A 888 -15.67 1.43 -11.33
CA LEU A 888 -15.08 1.41 -9.99
C LEU A 888 -13.56 1.59 -10.08
N TYR A 889 -13.03 2.51 -9.29
CA TYR A 889 -11.60 2.69 -9.08
C TYR A 889 -11.24 2.31 -7.65
N VAL A 890 -10.09 1.66 -7.47
CA VAL A 890 -9.57 1.26 -6.17
C VAL A 890 -8.12 1.66 -6.00
N THR A 891 -7.72 1.97 -4.77
CA THR A 891 -6.33 2.28 -4.42
C THR A 891 -5.89 1.59 -3.13
N GLY A 892 -4.59 1.44 -2.97
CA GLY A 892 -4.01 0.87 -1.77
C GLY A 892 -2.48 0.94 -1.71
N LEU A 893 -1.96 0.27 -0.69
CA LEU A 893 -0.53 0.10 -0.38
C LEU A 893 -0.34 -1.22 0.38
N ASN A 894 0.88 -1.54 0.82
CA ASN A 894 1.17 -2.79 1.53
C ASN A 894 1.56 -2.56 3.00
N GLY A 895 2.38 -1.53 3.28
CA GLY A 895 2.69 -1.02 4.62
C GLY A 895 2.89 -2.06 5.73
N TRP A 896 1.83 -2.37 6.48
CA TRP A 896 1.82 -3.18 7.71
C TRP A 896 1.27 -4.61 7.53
N ASN A 897 1.39 -5.18 6.34
CA ASN A 897 0.73 -6.43 5.99
C ASN A 897 1.57 -7.71 6.23
N ASP A 898 2.11 -7.89 7.45
CA ASP A 898 3.05 -8.99 7.78
C ASP A 898 2.49 -10.42 7.50
N ASN A 899 1.15 -10.56 7.49
CA ASN A 899 0.46 -11.84 7.31
C ASN A 899 -0.46 -11.90 6.09
N GLY A 900 -0.40 -10.90 5.20
CA GLY A 900 -1.20 -10.88 3.99
C GLY A 900 -0.62 -11.68 2.84
N ARG A 901 -1.22 -11.49 1.66
CA ARG A 901 -0.72 -12.07 0.42
C ARG A 901 0.67 -11.53 0.12
N ALA A 902 1.58 -12.43 -0.22
CA ALA A 902 2.95 -12.09 -0.55
C ALA A 902 3.05 -11.25 -1.82
N GLY A 903 4.06 -10.39 -1.91
CA GLY A 903 4.39 -9.67 -3.15
C GLY A 903 3.52 -8.45 -3.45
N LEU A 904 2.69 -8.00 -2.51
CA LEU A 904 1.91 -6.78 -2.69
C LEU A 904 2.81 -5.53 -2.72
N ALA A 905 2.63 -4.70 -3.74
CA ALA A 905 3.26 -3.40 -3.93
C ALA A 905 2.78 -2.39 -2.89
N ASP A 906 3.65 -1.48 -2.47
CA ASP A 906 3.35 -0.44 -1.48
C ASP A 906 2.66 0.82 -2.09
N LYS A 907 2.07 0.65 -3.28
CA LYS A 907 1.27 1.65 -4.00
C LYS A 907 0.45 0.98 -5.10
N GLY A 908 -0.67 1.59 -5.49
CA GLY A 908 -1.42 1.18 -6.67
C GLY A 908 -2.76 1.89 -6.82
N ILE A 909 -3.15 2.12 -8.07
CA ILE A 909 -4.49 2.62 -8.45
C ILE A 909 -4.95 1.80 -9.65
N TYR A 910 -6.18 1.29 -9.57
CA TYR A 910 -6.74 0.41 -10.59
C TYR A 910 -8.16 0.82 -10.94
N ARG A 911 -8.53 0.67 -12.23
CA ARG A 911 -9.92 0.71 -12.70
C ARG A 911 -10.42 -0.71 -12.88
N VAL A 912 -11.46 -1.08 -12.15
CA VAL A 912 -12.23 -2.30 -12.37
C VAL A 912 -13.28 -2.01 -13.43
N ARG A 913 -12.99 -2.37 -14.68
CA ARG A 913 -13.80 -2.03 -15.84
C ARG A 913 -14.71 -3.18 -16.24
N TYR A 914 -16.00 -2.91 -16.42
CA TYR A 914 -16.92 -3.83 -17.07
C TYR A 914 -16.61 -3.89 -18.57
N THR A 915 -16.50 -5.09 -19.13
CA THR A 915 -16.08 -5.29 -20.54
C THR A 915 -17.25 -5.45 -21.50
N GLY A 916 -18.50 -5.42 -21.00
CA GLY A 916 -19.70 -5.75 -21.77
C GLY A 916 -19.98 -7.26 -21.88
N LYS A 917 -19.07 -8.13 -21.39
CA LYS A 917 -19.27 -9.58 -21.39
C LYS A 917 -20.15 -10.02 -20.21
N PRO A 918 -20.95 -11.10 -20.34
CA PRO A 918 -21.75 -11.61 -19.22
C PRO A 918 -20.85 -12.18 -18.12
N LEU A 919 -21.25 -11.96 -16.86
CA LEU A 919 -20.64 -12.62 -15.69
C LEU A 919 -21.55 -13.78 -15.25
N ARG A 920 -21.02 -15.00 -15.10
CA ARG A 920 -21.70 -16.06 -14.34
C ARG A 920 -21.36 -15.88 -12.87
N MET A 921 -22.36 -15.78 -12.00
CA MET A 921 -22.14 -15.53 -10.58
C MET A 921 -23.29 -16.04 -9.70
N ILE A 922 -23.02 -16.12 -8.41
CA ILE A 922 -24.04 -16.23 -7.38
C ILE A 922 -24.67 -14.85 -7.21
N GLU A 923 -25.94 -14.74 -7.56
CA GLU A 923 -26.70 -13.50 -7.52
C GLU A 923 -27.19 -13.16 -6.10
N ASN A 924 -27.60 -14.16 -5.34
CA ASN A 924 -28.14 -13.95 -4.00
C ASN A 924 -28.02 -15.20 -3.13
N CYS A 925 -27.90 -14.99 -1.81
CA CYS A 925 -27.92 -16.02 -0.79
C CYS A 925 -28.93 -15.65 0.29
N GLN A 926 -29.86 -16.53 0.61
CA GLN A 926 -30.89 -16.28 1.63
C GLN A 926 -31.00 -17.44 2.62
N VAL A 927 -30.98 -17.13 3.91
CA VAL A 927 -31.29 -18.08 4.98
C VAL A 927 -32.80 -18.20 5.09
N GLU A 928 -33.32 -19.40 4.93
CA GLU A 928 -34.76 -19.70 5.01
C GLU A 928 -35.05 -20.71 6.12
N SER A 929 -36.33 -20.91 6.41
CA SER A 929 -36.72 -21.96 7.36
C SER A 929 -36.40 -23.34 6.78
N GLY A 930 -35.45 -24.04 7.41
CA GLY A 930 -35.05 -25.39 7.04
C GLY A 930 -34.00 -25.49 5.92
N GLY A 931 -33.39 -24.38 5.50
CA GLY A 931 -32.35 -24.44 4.47
C GLY A 931 -31.69 -23.13 4.07
N LEU A 932 -30.77 -23.24 3.12
CA LEU A 932 -30.06 -22.11 2.49
C LEU A 932 -30.45 -22.05 1.02
N ARG A 933 -30.97 -20.91 0.57
CA ARG A 933 -31.24 -20.65 -0.85
C ARG A 933 -30.04 -19.96 -1.49
N ILE A 934 -29.63 -20.46 -2.64
CA ILE A 934 -28.61 -19.86 -3.50
C ILE A 934 -29.27 -19.58 -4.84
N GLN A 935 -29.13 -18.34 -5.31
CA GLN A 935 -29.60 -17.91 -6.62
C GLN A 935 -28.39 -17.66 -7.51
N PHE A 936 -28.42 -18.21 -8.72
CA PHE A 936 -27.47 -17.99 -9.80
C PHE A 936 -28.10 -17.06 -10.82
N ASN A 937 -27.30 -16.22 -11.49
CA ASN A 937 -27.83 -15.39 -12.59
C ASN A 937 -27.98 -16.16 -13.92
N PHE A 938 -27.57 -17.43 -13.96
CA PHE A 938 -27.60 -18.33 -15.12
C PHE A 938 -28.30 -19.67 -14.78
N PRO A 939 -28.90 -20.36 -15.75
CA PRO A 939 -29.48 -21.68 -15.51
C PRO A 939 -28.39 -22.73 -15.27
N VAL A 940 -28.55 -23.53 -14.21
CA VAL A 940 -27.65 -24.65 -13.87
C VAL A 940 -28.16 -25.98 -14.44
N ASP A 941 -27.25 -26.90 -14.73
CA ASP A 941 -27.57 -28.27 -15.12
C ASP A 941 -28.24 -29.00 -13.96
N SER A 942 -29.41 -29.60 -14.22
CA SER A 942 -30.23 -30.22 -13.19
C SER A 942 -29.56 -31.39 -12.48
N SER A 943 -28.75 -32.19 -13.18
CA SER A 943 -28.07 -33.35 -12.58
C SER A 943 -26.97 -32.92 -11.62
N SER A 944 -26.16 -31.92 -12.00
CA SER A 944 -25.12 -31.38 -11.13
C SER A 944 -25.71 -30.56 -9.99
N ALA A 945 -26.76 -29.78 -10.24
CA ALA A 945 -27.33 -28.87 -9.26
C ALA A 945 -28.11 -29.61 -8.15
N THR A 946 -28.66 -30.79 -8.43
CA THR A 946 -29.39 -31.60 -7.45
C THR A 946 -28.51 -32.65 -6.76
N ASP A 947 -27.26 -32.83 -7.19
CA ASP A 947 -26.29 -33.68 -6.50
C ASP A 947 -25.85 -33.00 -5.19
N VAL A 948 -26.08 -33.66 -4.07
CA VAL A 948 -25.64 -33.17 -2.76
C VAL A 948 -24.11 -33.05 -2.71
N ALA A 949 -23.37 -33.89 -3.44
CA ALA A 949 -21.91 -33.85 -3.49
C ALA A 949 -21.36 -32.57 -4.16
N SER A 950 -22.19 -31.84 -4.91
CA SER A 950 -21.85 -30.53 -5.46
C SER A 950 -21.76 -29.42 -4.40
N TYR A 951 -22.13 -29.71 -3.15
CA TYR A 951 -22.16 -28.74 -2.06
C TYR A 951 -21.42 -29.27 -0.85
N VAL A 952 -20.33 -28.60 -0.46
CA VAL A 952 -19.57 -28.94 0.74
C VAL A 952 -19.64 -27.77 1.71
N ALA A 953 -20.22 -28.00 2.89
CA ALA A 953 -20.42 -26.95 3.88
C ALA A 953 -19.72 -27.28 5.20
N GLN A 954 -19.04 -26.28 5.75
CA GLN A 954 -18.39 -26.29 7.07
C GLN A 954 -18.84 -25.08 7.87
N GLN A 955 -18.91 -25.20 9.19
CA GLN A 955 -19.34 -24.09 10.05
C GLN A 955 -18.59 -24.07 11.39
N TRP A 956 -18.40 -22.88 11.96
CA TRP A 956 -17.71 -22.67 13.22
C TRP A 956 -18.09 -21.35 13.88
N ASN A 957 -17.83 -21.27 15.19
CA ASN A 957 -17.94 -20.06 15.97
C ASN A 957 -16.55 -19.56 16.39
N TYR A 958 -16.49 -18.29 16.76
CA TYR A 958 -15.31 -17.69 17.35
C TYR A 958 -15.51 -17.42 18.84
N LYS A 959 -14.41 -17.32 19.58
CA LYS A 959 -14.41 -16.86 20.97
C LYS A 959 -13.97 -15.41 21.03
N TRP A 960 -14.81 -14.58 21.62
CA TRP A 960 -14.46 -13.20 21.95
C TRP A 960 -13.68 -13.16 23.26
N THR A 961 -12.38 -12.92 23.15
CA THR A 961 -11.43 -12.90 24.27
C THR A 961 -10.37 -11.84 24.03
N GLU A 962 -9.59 -11.50 25.05
CA GLU A 962 -8.46 -10.59 24.90
C GLU A 962 -7.31 -11.11 24.03
N ASN A 963 -7.28 -12.41 23.75
CA ASN A 963 -6.25 -13.02 22.92
C ASN A 963 -6.29 -12.46 21.50
N TYR A 964 -5.16 -12.55 20.81
CA TYR A 964 -5.08 -12.14 19.41
C TYR A 964 -5.83 -13.14 18.53
N GLY A 965 -6.96 -12.71 17.94
CA GLY A 965 -7.82 -13.56 17.13
C GLY A 965 -8.51 -14.67 17.93
N SER A 966 -9.05 -15.64 17.20
CA SER A 966 -9.66 -16.84 17.77
C SER A 966 -9.43 -18.02 16.85
N ASP A 967 -9.16 -19.19 17.44
CA ASP A 967 -9.31 -20.46 16.75
C ASP A 967 -10.77 -20.68 16.33
N HIS A 968 -10.99 -21.64 15.44
CA HIS A 968 -12.33 -22.12 15.10
C HIS A 968 -12.87 -23.00 16.22
N TYR A 969 -14.14 -22.81 16.59
CA TYR A 969 -14.80 -23.61 17.62
C TYR A 969 -16.06 -24.27 17.08
N HIS A 970 -16.18 -25.56 17.37
CA HIS A 970 -17.31 -26.35 16.92
C HIS A 970 -18.60 -25.80 17.56
N PRO A 971 -19.64 -25.43 16.79
CA PRO A 971 -20.72 -24.63 17.35
C PRO A 971 -21.66 -25.41 18.30
N GLU A 972 -21.61 -26.76 18.36
CA GLU A 972 -22.33 -27.57 19.39
C GLU A 972 -21.47 -27.81 20.64
N THR A 973 -20.34 -28.50 20.48
CA THR A 973 -19.46 -28.92 21.58
C THR A 973 -18.63 -27.80 22.18
N ARG A 974 -18.39 -26.71 21.45
CA ARG A 974 -17.50 -25.59 21.81
C ARG A 974 -16.02 -25.97 21.97
N GLU A 975 -15.65 -27.16 21.51
CA GLU A 975 -14.26 -27.61 21.40
C GLU A 975 -13.58 -26.98 20.16
N PRO A 976 -12.25 -26.84 20.15
CA PRO A 976 -11.53 -26.38 18.97
C PRO A 976 -11.82 -27.26 17.74
N GLY A 977 -12.09 -26.63 16.60
CA GLY A 977 -12.35 -27.28 15.32
C GLY A 977 -13.62 -26.78 14.61
N GLU A 978 -13.84 -27.30 13.41
CA GLU A 978 -14.98 -26.99 12.55
C GLU A 978 -16.00 -28.12 12.55
N GLN A 979 -17.24 -27.82 12.16
CA GLN A 979 -18.31 -28.81 11.99
C GLN A 979 -18.71 -28.92 10.52
N SER A 980 -18.68 -30.12 9.95
CA SER A 980 -19.30 -30.39 8.64
C SER A 980 -20.82 -30.27 8.74
N VAL A 981 -21.44 -29.59 7.78
CA VAL A 981 -22.90 -29.39 7.71
C VAL A 981 -23.50 -30.42 6.76
N VAL A 982 -24.48 -31.18 7.26
CA VAL A 982 -25.18 -32.20 6.47
C VAL A 982 -26.28 -31.55 5.65
N ILE A 983 -26.15 -31.61 4.33
CA ILE A 983 -27.19 -31.23 3.37
C ILE A 983 -27.98 -32.50 3.05
N SER A 984 -29.27 -32.53 3.41
CA SER A 984 -30.09 -33.74 3.27
C SER A 984 -30.73 -33.88 1.90
N ASN A 985 -30.99 -32.75 1.22
CA ASN A 985 -31.61 -32.69 -0.10
C ASN A 985 -31.30 -31.34 -0.76
N VAL A 986 -31.38 -31.28 -2.09
CA VAL A 986 -31.29 -30.04 -2.86
C VAL A 986 -32.52 -29.92 -3.76
N GLU A 987 -33.28 -28.84 -3.59
CA GLU A 987 -34.45 -28.54 -4.43
C GLU A 987 -34.04 -27.49 -5.48
N LEU A 988 -34.18 -27.83 -6.76
CA LEU A 988 -33.94 -26.91 -7.87
C LEU A 988 -35.23 -26.19 -8.25
N SER A 989 -35.16 -24.88 -8.52
CA SER A 989 -36.29 -24.10 -9.03
C SER A 989 -36.64 -24.44 -10.48
N ASP A 990 -37.87 -24.14 -10.90
CA ASP A 990 -38.36 -24.41 -12.26
C ASP A 990 -37.54 -23.69 -13.34
N ASP A 991 -37.09 -22.46 -13.05
CA ASP A 991 -36.21 -21.68 -13.95
C ASP A 991 -34.75 -22.15 -13.94
N ARG A 992 -34.43 -23.13 -13.09
CA ARG A 992 -33.10 -23.68 -12.83
C ARG A 992 -32.06 -22.63 -12.45
N LYS A 993 -32.48 -21.51 -11.88
CA LYS A 993 -31.58 -20.44 -11.42
C LYS A 993 -31.45 -20.39 -9.91
N SER A 994 -32.15 -21.24 -9.16
CA SER A 994 -32.07 -21.27 -7.70
C SER A 994 -32.04 -22.69 -7.17
N VAL A 995 -31.24 -22.90 -6.14
CA VAL A 995 -31.23 -24.14 -5.35
C VAL A 995 -31.55 -23.83 -3.90
N LEU A 996 -32.34 -24.70 -3.28
CA LEU A 996 -32.59 -24.68 -1.84
C LEU A 996 -31.94 -25.92 -1.22
N LEU A 997 -30.85 -25.70 -0.48
CA LEU A 997 -30.14 -26.72 0.28
C LEU A 997 -30.90 -26.98 1.58
N LYS A 998 -31.48 -28.16 1.75
CA LYS A 998 -32.17 -28.54 2.98
C LYS A 998 -31.17 -28.93 4.05
N ILE A 999 -31.21 -28.21 5.17
CA ILE A 999 -30.30 -28.39 6.30
C ILE A 999 -31.15 -28.59 7.55
N PRO A 1000 -31.40 -29.86 7.97
CA PRO A 1000 -32.35 -30.17 9.04
C PRO A 1000 -32.04 -29.52 10.40
N ARG A 1001 -30.77 -29.18 10.64
CA ARG A 1001 -30.29 -28.56 11.89
C ARG A 1001 -29.60 -27.21 11.63
N LEU A 1002 -30.16 -26.41 10.73
CA LEU A 1002 -29.68 -25.05 10.49
C LEU A 1002 -29.89 -24.19 11.74
N ARG A 1003 -28.87 -23.43 12.12
CA ARG A 1003 -28.85 -22.62 13.35
C ARG A 1003 -27.94 -21.42 13.17
N PRO A 1004 -28.04 -20.41 14.07
CA PRO A 1004 -27.09 -19.33 14.10
C PRO A 1004 -25.66 -19.81 14.31
N VAL A 1005 -24.73 -19.23 13.54
CA VAL A 1005 -23.30 -19.52 13.55
C VAL A 1005 -22.53 -18.29 13.06
N ASN A 1006 -21.35 -18.03 13.64
CA ASN A 1006 -20.56 -16.87 13.22
C ASN A 1006 -20.09 -17.00 11.77
N GLN A 1007 -19.70 -18.22 11.37
CA GLN A 1007 -19.23 -18.49 10.03
C GLN A 1007 -19.73 -19.85 9.52
N LEU A 1008 -20.28 -19.82 8.31
CA LEU A 1008 -20.48 -20.97 7.45
C LEU A 1008 -19.69 -20.72 6.16
N ARG A 1009 -18.90 -21.70 5.75
CA ARG A 1009 -18.26 -21.76 4.42
C ARG A 1009 -19.00 -22.80 3.60
N LEU A 1010 -19.45 -22.42 2.41
CA LEU A 1010 -20.14 -23.30 1.48
C LEU A 1010 -19.41 -23.26 0.13
N GLN A 1011 -18.82 -24.38 -0.24
CA GLN A 1011 -18.27 -24.59 -1.56
C GLN A 1011 -19.38 -25.11 -2.48
N VAL A 1012 -19.56 -24.45 -3.61
CA VAL A 1012 -20.51 -24.83 -4.67
C VAL A 1012 -19.72 -25.33 -5.87
N ASN A 1013 -20.08 -26.49 -6.43
CA ASN A 1013 -19.46 -27.10 -7.59
C ASN A 1013 -20.54 -27.64 -8.55
N VAL A 1014 -21.09 -26.78 -9.39
CA VAL A 1014 -22.17 -27.11 -10.32
C VAL A 1014 -21.71 -26.97 -11.77
N LYS A 1015 -22.54 -27.41 -12.72
CA LYS A 1015 -22.34 -27.17 -14.15
C LYS A 1015 -23.47 -26.31 -14.68
N ASP A 1016 -23.21 -25.59 -15.76
CA ASP A 1016 -24.26 -25.01 -16.58
C ASP A 1016 -24.81 -26.03 -17.59
N GLU A 1017 -25.82 -25.61 -18.35
CA GLU A 1017 -26.47 -26.45 -19.38
C GLU A 1017 -25.53 -26.91 -20.50
N SER A 1018 -24.40 -26.22 -20.71
CA SER A 1018 -23.38 -26.63 -21.69
C SER A 1018 -22.41 -27.66 -21.12
N GLY A 1019 -22.51 -27.96 -19.83
CA GLY A 1019 -21.59 -28.83 -19.10
C GLY A 1019 -20.36 -28.12 -18.55
N ALA A 1020 -20.26 -26.79 -18.67
CA ALA A 1020 -19.13 -26.03 -18.15
C ALA A 1020 -19.24 -25.88 -16.64
N THR A 1021 -18.14 -26.16 -15.93
CA THR A 1021 -18.09 -26.10 -14.46
C THR A 1021 -18.14 -24.66 -13.95
N PHE A 1022 -18.87 -24.47 -12.85
CA PHE A 1022 -18.91 -23.28 -12.03
C PHE A 1022 -18.59 -23.67 -10.58
N SER A 1023 -17.55 -23.05 -10.02
CA SER A 1023 -17.07 -23.33 -8.66
C SER A 1023 -16.87 -22.02 -7.91
N GLU A 1024 -17.45 -21.91 -6.72
CA GLU A 1024 -17.36 -20.72 -5.87
C GLU A 1024 -17.38 -21.11 -4.39
N ASP A 1025 -16.69 -20.31 -3.58
CA ASP A 1025 -16.75 -20.36 -2.11
C ASP A 1025 -17.62 -19.20 -1.59
N ILE A 1026 -18.63 -19.53 -0.79
CA ILE A 1026 -19.51 -18.58 -0.12
C ILE A 1026 -19.18 -18.57 1.36
N TYR A 1027 -18.83 -17.40 1.89
CA TYR A 1027 -18.67 -17.18 3.32
C TYR A 1027 -19.93 -16.50 3.85
N TRP A 1028 -20.54 -17.05 4.89
CA TRP A 1028 -21.85 -16.63 5.36
C TRP A 1028 -21.89 -16.54 6.88
N THR A 1029 -22.25 -15.37 7.41
CA THR A 1029 -22.59 -15.19 8.82
C THR A 1029 -24.09 -15.34 9.00
N ILE A 1030 -24.52 -16.17 9.96
CA ILE A 1030 -25.94 -16.45 10.21
C ILE A 1030 -26.23 -16.10 11.66
N HIS A 1031 -26.84 -14.95 11.91
CA HIS A 1031 -27.26 -14.56 13.26
C HIS A 1031 -28.68 -15.03 13.58
N SER A 1032 -29.52 -15.10 12.55
CA SER A 1032 -30.92 -15.46 12.65
C SER A 1032 -31.32 -16.43 11.54
N VAL A 1033 -32.26 -17.33 11.86
CA VAL A 1033 -32.87 -18.27 10.91
C VAL A 1033 -34.36 -17.99 10.90
N ALA A 1034 -34.94 -17.84 9.71
CA ALA A 1034 -36.36 -17.54 9.58
C ALA A 1034 -37.22 -18.60 10.29
N ALA A 1035 -38.20 -18.16 11.07
CA ALA A 1035 -39.18 -19.06 11.68
C ALA A 1035 -39.91 -19.83 10.55
N PRO A 1036 -40.28 -21.10 10.76
CA PRO A 1036 -41.16 -21.79 9.82
C PRO A 1036 -42.42 -20.97 9.68
N ASN A 1037 -42.73 -20.52 8.46
CA ASN A 1037 -44.01 -19.86 8.20
C ASN A 1037 -45.11 -20.79 8.73
N ALA A 1038 -45.80 -20.37 9.78
CA ALA A 1038 -47.06 -20.98 10.18
C ALA A 1038 -47.95 -20.81 8.95
N ARG A 1039 -48.19 -21.92 8.23
CA ARG A 1039 -49.01 -21.95 7.01
C ARG A 1039 -50.26 -21.09 7.24
N ARG A 1040 -50.43 -20.04 6.43
CA ARG A 1040 -51.76 -19.48 6.18
C ARG A 1040 -52.50 -20.38 5.22
#